data_AF-A0A6C2UKN9-F1
#
_entry.id   AF-A0A6C2UKN9-F1
#
_cell.length_a   1.000
_cell.length_b   1.000
_cell.length_c   1.000
_cell.angle_alpha   90.00
_cell.angle_beta   90.00
_cell.angle_gamma   90.00
#
_symmetry.space_group_name_H-M   'P 1'
#
loop_
_entity.id
_entity.type
_entity.pdbx_description
1 polymer ?
#
loop_
_entity_poly.entity_id
_entity_poly.type
_entity_poly.pdbx_seq_one_letter_code
_entity_poly.pdbx_strand_id
1 'polypeptide(L)'
;MTTIILIATPPLLLFAFLLGMKLSGRQPIRLMVNTYTSLLLLLYFLATTGLGIFWVANQHLPVFDLHYLFGYVAGLLACIHVYQNRKQIRIRFKPRPGRTNAPTPGKPATALKGKLAAAAVAGIVCFWMGMQLGNHSISVYPQQSKPGSSSESNPVQGKNGQAVLKSAPAVDRQIIEDGKNKTPLAVYYHNATKNTRWNVVQNPGGLDWSKRPEVFKTYPAGRNLPLPQPDLEKTDQTGQVIDRQRKTVCAFKPDRMTATELSSVLMLNNGVTGKLEYPGVKYYLRSAPSAGALYPTITYVLVNTVEGIEPGLYHYLIKEHELHLIDPDPGLTEKLQNAVASPALLENANVVFIYTANYYRSCWKYGKRAYRYILLDTGHVAKNALLGAETFGYQGNPIGCFDDRRVNALLRVDDAEEGALLLLPLGKGTKAGPATLERAVKAAPQTLSGKADELVLFAHGQTYLELGGPLQYVAPTATVRIYGKSYPALPIVDLPDTYQAGSSLPSSIMNRRSVRNWDDQAMTMAQLSSLLYYSFGVKNENGEYLADPGIEGPSLLNLYLVVNKVKGLEAGVYCYNRQRHNLSQIQRGDFHRTVFDASLFQEVVGRSAVCFVLTTSNALLDHRHGDRSLRYAGIEAGMIGENIYLQTQALGLGCTGIGAYFDDEVSALIKVPPEEEAITYLLATGVKKNP
;
A
#
# COMPACT_ATOMS: atom_id res chain seq x y z
N MET A 1 -14.29 31.36 -11.44
CA MET A 1 -15.33 32.10 -12.20
C MET A 1 -14.96 32.30 -13.68
N THR A 2 -13.70 32.63 -13.99
CA THR A 2 -13.17 32.85 -15.36
C THR A 2 -13.26 31.64 -16.30
N THR A 3 -13.07 30.42 -15.81
CA THR A 3 -13.11 29.18 -16.63
C THR A 3 -14.50 28.85 -17.16
N ILE A 4 -15.55 29.11 -16.36
CA ILE A 4 -16.95 28.85 -16.73
C ILE A 4 -17.39 29.82 -17.84
N ILE A 5 -16.95 31.08 -17.75
CA ILE A 5 -17.20 32.10 -18.78
C ILE A 5 -16.56 31.66 -20.11
N LEU A 6 -15.32 31.18 -20.09
CA LEU A 6 -14.61 30.73 -21.30
C LEU A 6 -15.32 29.56 -22.01
N ILE A 7 -15.88 28.62 -21.25
CA ILE A 7 -16.54 27.41 -21.78
C ILE A 7 -17.96 27.73 -22.29
N ALA A 8 -18.69 28.61 -21.60
CA ALA A 8 -20.08 28.92 -21.93
C ALA A 8 -20.24 29.97 -23.05
N THR A 9 -19.24 30.83 -23.29
CA THR A 9 -19.36 31.95 -24.23
C THR A 9 -19.59 31.52 -25.69
N PRO A 10 -18.85 30.53 -26.26
CA PRO A 10 -19.05 30.10 -27.64
C PRO A 10 -20.47 29.57 -27.97
N PRO A 11 -21.06 28.65 -27.19
CA PRO A 11 -22.42 28.18 -27.47
C PRO A 11 -23.49 29.26 -27.26
N LEU A 12 -23.29 30.19 -26.31
CA LEU A 12 -24.19 31.33 -26.10
C LEU A 12 -24.18 32.31 -27.28
N LEU A 13 -23.01 32.61 -27.85
CA LEU A 13 -22.88 33.45 -29.04
C LEU A 13 -23.51 32.79 -30.28
N LEU A 14 -23.33 31.48 -30.45
CA LEU A 14 -23.99 30.73 -31.52
C LEU A 14 -25.52 30.76 -31.37
N PHE A 15 -26.01 30.57 -30.15
CA PHE A 15 -27.44 30.61 -29.86
C PHE A 15 -28.03 32.00 -30.12
N ALA A 16 -27.38 33.07 -29.66
CA ALA A 16 -27.80 34.44 -29.90
C ALA A 16 -27.83 34.78 -31.41
N PHE A 17 -26.84 34.32 -32.18
CA PHE A 17 -26.79 34.48 -33.63
C PHE A 17 -27.96 33.76 -34.32
N LEU A 18 -28.20 32.49 -34.01
CA LEU A 18 -29.30 31.71 -34.58
C LEU A 18 -30.68 32.29 -34.19
N LEU A 19 -30.80 32.80 -32.96
CA LEU A 19 -32.02 33.45 -32.47
C LEU A 19 -32.30 34.76 -33.21
N GLY A 20 -31.29 35.62 -33.39
CA GLY A 20 -31.41 36.87 -34.14
C GLY A 20 -31.81 36.65 -35.61
N MET A 21 -31.28 35.60 -36.24
CA MET A 21 -31.67 35.20 -37.59
C MET A 21 -33.12 34.74 -37.68
N LYS A 22 -33.57 33.93 -36.72
CA LYS A 22 -34.95 33.43 -36.64
C LYS A 22 -35.95 34.57 -36.40
N LEU A 23 -35.60 35.53 -35.54
CA LEU A 23 -36.41 36.73 -35.29
C LEU A 23 -36.47 37.66 -36.52
N SER A 24 -35.45 37.67 -37.37
CA SER A 24 -35.41 38.44 -38.62
C SER A 24 -36.09 37.76 -39.81
N GLY A 25 -36.76 36.61 -39.60
CA GLY A 25 -37.44 35.86 -40.66
C GLY A 25 -36.50 35.16 -41.66
N ARG A 26 -35.20 35.05 -41.36
CA ARG A 26 -34.19 34.45 -42.24
C ARG A 26 -33.78 33.07 -41.74
N GLN A 27 -33.83 32.06 -42.61
CA GLN A 27 -33.36 30.70 -42.28
C GLN A 27 -31.87 30.57 -42.62
N PRO A 28 -31.01 30.13 -41.68
CA PRO A 28 -29.60 29.90 -41.97
C PRO A 28 -29.42 28.75 -42.94
N ILE A 29 -28.59 28.95 -43.96
CA ILE A 29 -28.12 27.84 -44.79
C ILE A 29 -27.16 26.99 -43.93
N ARG A 30 -27.32 25.66 -43.94
CA ARG A 30 -26.54 24.71 -43.12
C ARG A 30 -25.02 24.98 -43.17
N LEU A 31 -24.53 25.36 -44.34
CA LEU A 31 -23.11 25.66 -44.57
C LEU A 31 -22.62 26.93 -43.82
N MET A 32 -23.49 27.92 -43.64
CA MET A 32 -23.18 29.10 -42.81
C MET A 32 -23.10 28.71 -41.33
N VAL A 33 -24.06 27.92 -40.83
CA VAL A 33 -24.05 27.46 -39.43
C VAL A 33 -22.74 26.74 -39.13
N ASN A 34 -22.35 25.80 -39.99
CA ASN A 34 -21.10 25.06 -39.83
C ASN A 34 -19.86 25.98 -39.83
N THR A 35 -19.85 27.01 -40.68
CA THR A 35 -18.74 27.98 -40.74
C THR A 35 -18.65 28.81 -39.46
N TYR A 36 -19.78 29.30 -38.93
CA TYR A 36 -19.80 30.08 -37.69
C TYR A 36 -19.52 29.22 -36.44
N THR A 37 -20.04 27.99 -36.39
CA THR A 37 -19.68 27.03 -35.34
C THR A 37 -18.18 26.73 -35.35
N SER A 38 -17.58 26.59 -36.54
CA SER A 38 -16.14 26.37 -36.66
C SER A 38 -15.31 27.57 -36.21
N LEU A 39 -15.76 28.81 -36.49
CA LEU A 39 -15.10 30.03 -35.98
C LEU A 39 -15.16 30.12 -34.45
N LEU A 40 -16.30 29.78 -33.86
CA LEU A 40 -16.48 29.77 -32.41
C LEU A 40 -15.65 28.67 -31.73
N LEU A 41 -15.55 27.50 -32.34
CA LEU A 41 -14.64 26.43 -31.91
C LEU A 41 -13.18 26.87 -31.99
N LEU A 42 -12.79 27.57 -33.04
CA LEU A 42 -11.43 28.08 -33.22
C LEU A 42 -11.06 29.13 -32.17
N LEU A 43 -11.99 30.04 -31.85
CA LEU A 43 -11.83 31.01 -30.76
C LEU A 43 -11.68 30.29 -29.40
N TYR A 44 -12.48 29.27 -29.15
CA TYR A 44 -12.40 28.45 -27.95
C TYR A 44 -11.05 27.72 -27.84
N PHE A 45 -10.59 27.09 -28.93
CA PHE A 45 -9.29 26.43 -28.96
C PHE A 45 -8.14 27.42 -28.75
N LEU A 46 -8.16 28.61 -29.34
CA LEU A 46 -7.15 29.63 -29.12
C LEU A 46 -7.11 30.11 -27.66
N ALA A 47 -8.27 30.34 -27.05
CA ALA A 47 -8.36 30.79 -25.66
C ALA A 47 -7.88 29.71 -24.68
N THR A 48 -8.26 28.44 -24.91
CA THR A 48 -7.85 27.30 -24.07
C THR A 48 -6.40 26.90 -24.29
N THR A 49 -5.89 26.99 -25.52
CA THR A 49 -4.47 26.77 -25.83
C THR A 49 -3.59 27.86 -25.23
N GLY A 50 -4.00 29.12 -25.30
CA GLY A 50 -3.30 30.23 -24.66
C GLY A 50 -3.22 30.06 -23.14
N LEU A 51 -4.32 29.60 -22.51
CA LEU A 51 -4.33 29.23 -21.10
C LEU A 51 -3.38 28.06 -20.82
N GLY A 52 -3.43 27.00 -21.63
CA GLY A 52 -2.55 25.83 -21.52
C GLY A 52 -1.07 26.19 -21.61
N ILE A 53 -0.69 27.02 -22.58
CA ILE A 53 0.69 27.53 -22.73
C ILE A 53 1.11 28.36 -21.51
N PHE A 54 0.23 29.21 -20.96
CA PHE A 54 0.49 29.96 -19.74
C PHE A 54 0.76 29.06 -18.53
N TRP A 55 0.00 27.97 -18.36
CA TRP A 55 0.19 27.02 -17.26
C TRP A 55 1.43 26.12 -17.44
N VAL A 56 1.75 25.73 -18.67
CA VAL A 56 2.99 25.02 -19.01
C VAL A 56 4.21 25.92 -18.79
N ALA A 57 4.15 27.20 -19.19
CA ALA A 57 5.20 28.18 -18.97
C ALA A 57 5.48 28.45 -17.48
N ASN A 58 4.45 28.32 -16.62
CA ASN A 58 4.56 28.40 -15.17
C ASN A 58 4.81 27.04 -14.48
N GLN A 59 5.20 26.00 -15.23
CA GLN A 59 5.50 24.64 -14.73
C GLN A 59 4.38 23.94 -13.96
N HIS A 60 3.13 24.39 -14.11
CA HIS A 60 1.98 23.77 -13.45
C HIS A 60 1.39 22.61 -14.26
N LEU A 61 1.81 22.43 -15.50
CA LEU A 61 1.40 21.34 -16.39
C LEU A 61 2.62 20.74 -17.11
N PRO A 62 2.61 19.43 -17.43
CA PRO A 62 3.70 18.78 -18.15
C PRO A 62 3.86 19.37 -19.58
N VAL A 63 5.11 19.40 -20.06
CA VAL A 63 5.47 20.04 -21.35
C VAL A 63 4.84 19.34 -22.57
N PHE A 64 4.46 18.06 -22.44
CA PHE A 64 3.82 17.29 -23.50
C PHE A 64 2.78 16.31 -22.95
N ASP A 65 1.56 16.35 -23.50
CA ASP A 65 0.44 15.44 -23.25
C ASP A 65 -0.28 15.19 -24.60
N LEU A 66 -0.71 13.95 -24.85
CA LEU A 66 -1.50 13.55 -26.02
C LEU A 66 -2.79 14.38 -26.15
N HIS A 67 -3.35 14.86 -25.05
CA HIS A 67 -4.52 15.75 -25.05
C HIS A 67 -4.22 17.10 -25.75
N TYR A 68 -3.00 17.63 -25.65
CA TYR A 68 -2.60 18.85 -26.36
C TYR A 68 -2.50 18.61 -27.87
N LEU A 69 -1.92 17.46 -28.26
CA LEU A 69 -1.83 17.06 -29.67
C LEU A 69 -3.21 16.96 -30.33
N PHE A 70 -4.19 16.36 -29.65
CA PHE A 70 -5.56 16.30 -30.13
C PHE A 70 -6.16 17.70 -30.31
N GLY A 71 -5.95 18.61 -29.34
CA GLY A 71 -6.37 20.00 -29.44
C GLY A 71 -5.76 20.75 -30.63
N TYR A 72 -4.46 20.58 -30.88
CA TYR A 72 -3.77 21.18 -32.03
C TYR A 72 -4.29 20.67 -33.37
N VAL A 73 -4.51 19.35 -33.50
CA VAL A 73 -5.07 18.75 -34.72
C VAL A 73 -6.50 19.23 -34.96
N ALA A 74 -7.34 19.29 -33.92
CA ALA A 74 -8.70 19.80 -34.03
C ALA A 74 -8.72 21.29 -34.43
N GLY A 75 -7.84 22.11 -33.85
CA GLY A 75 -7.67 23.50 -34.23
C GLY A 75 -7.25 23.68 -35.70
N LEU A 76 -6.29 22.88 -36.18
CA LEU A 76 -5.84 22.89 -37.57
C LEU A 76 -6.98 22.52 -38.54
N LEU A 77 -7.77 21.49 -38.22
CA LEU A 77 -8.93 21.09 -39.03
C LEU A 77 -9.99 22.20 -39.07
N ALA A 78 -10.23 22.88 -37.95
CA ALA A 78 -11.11 24.05 -37.91
C ALA A 78 -10.58 25.21 -38.78
N CYS A 79 -9.26 25.50 -38.74
CA CYS A 79 -8.62 26.49 -39.62
C CYS A 79 -8.83 26.15 -41.10
N ILE A 80 -8.61 24.89 -41.49
CA ILE A 80 -8.79 24.41 -42.87
C ILE A 80 -10.25 24.58 -43.29
N HIS A 81 -11.20 24.18 -42.43
CA HIS A 81 -12.62 24.30 -42.71
C HIS A 81 -13.05 25.75 -42.91
N VAL A 82 -12.60 26.67 -42.04
CA VAL A 82 -12.87 28.11 -42.15
C VAL A 82 -12.25 28.68 -43.43
N TYR A 83 -11.01 28.31 -43.74
CA TYR A 83 -10.31 28.78 -44.95
C TYR A 83 -10.99 28.32 -46.25
N GLN A 84 -11.43 27.07 -46.31
CA GLN A 84 -12.17 26.53 -47.47
C GLN A 84 -13.52 27.24 -47.66
N ASN A 85 -14.16 27.67 -46.56
CA ASN A 85 -15.46 28.34 -46.58
C ASN A 85 -15.37 29.88 -46.50
N ARG A 86 -14.18 30.47 -46.62
CA ARG A 86 -13.93 31.91 -46.44
C ARG A 86 -14.80 32.85 -47.27
N LYS A 87 -15.26 32.41 -48.46
CA LYS A 87 -16.14 33.20 -49.33
C LYS A 87 -17.53 33.43 -48.72
N GLN A 88 -17.95 32.60 -47.76
CA GLN A 88 -19.25 32.69 -47.08
C GLN A 88 -19.21 33.57 -45.83
N ILE A 89 -18.01 33.83 -45.30
CA ILE A 89 -17.77 34.80 -44.22
C ILE A 89 -18.02 36.23 -44.73
N ARG A 90 -17.86 36.47 -46.03
CA ARG A 90 -18.30 37.71 -46.68
C ARG A 90 -19.81 37.67 -46.92
N ILE A 91 -20.51 38.45 -46.12
CA ILE A 91 -21.94 38.73 -46.20
C ILE A 91 -22.37 38.97 -47.67
N ARG A 92 -23.30 38.16 -48.18
CA ARG A 92 -24.22 38.57 -49.25
C ARG A 92 -25.64 38.38 -48.76
N PHE A 93 -26.24 39.43 -48.23
CA PHE A 93 -27.68 39.51 -48.04
C PHE A 93 -28.31 39.79 -49.41
N LYS A 94 -28.61 38.74 -50.19
CA LYS A 94 -29.55 38.92 -51.30
C LYS A 94 -30.98 38.89 -50.73
N PRO A 95 -31.77 39.97 -50.85
CA PRO A 95 -33.19 39.88 -50.58
C PRO A 95 -33.81 38.88 -51.56
N ARG A 96 -34.72 38.03 -51.06
CA ARG A 96 -35.55 37.16 -51.90
C ARG A 96 -36.52 38.06 -52.68
N PRO A 97 -36.68 37.91 -54.01
CA PRO A 97 -37.80 38.54 -54.70
C PRO A 97 -39.11 37.95 -54.17
N GLY A 98 -40.12 38.82 -54.04
CA GLY A 98 -41.38 38.53 -53.39
C GLY A 98 -42.06 37.27 -53.92
N ARG A 99 -42.59 36.47 -52.98
CA ARG A 99 -43.59 35.45 -53.29
C ARG A 99 -44.86 35.86 -52.56
N THR A 100 -45.80 36.41 -53.30
CA THR A 100 -47.19 36.51 -52.91
C THR A 100 -47.70 35.10 -52.62
N ASN A 101 -48.35 34.91 -51.48
CA ASN A 101 -49.35 33.86 -51.26
C ASN A 101 -50.25 34.26 -50.08
N ALA A 102 -51.54 34.07 -50.31
CA ALA A 102 -52.70 34.51 -49.55
C ALA A 102 -52.74 34.03 -48.07
N PRO A 103 -53.56 34.67 -47.22
CA PRO A 103 -53.64 34.36 -45.79
C PRO A 103 -54.51 33.11 -45.54
N THR A 104 -53.98 32.13 -44.80
CA THR A 104 -54.77 31.08 -44.13
C THR A 104 -54.96 31.43 -42.65
N PRO A 105 -56.11 31.10 -42.03
CA PRO A 105 -56.48 31.58 -40.70
C PRO A 105 -55.64 30.94 -39.60
N GLY A 106 -55.34 31.75 -38.57
CA GLY A 106 -54.37 31.46 -37.53
C GLY A 106 -54.75 30.37 -36.54
N LYS A 107 -53.75 29.56 -36.17
CA LYS A 107 -53.65 28.98 -34.83
C LYS A 107 -52.81 29.94 -33.97
N PRO A 108 -53.21 30.22 -32.73
CA PRO A 108 -52.60 31.32 -31.97
C PRO A 108 -51.16 30.97 -31.58
N ALA A 109 -50.24 31.84 -31.99
CA ALA A 109 -48.81 31.78 -31.67
C ALA A 109 -48.49 31.97 -30.16
N THR A 110 -49.50 31.98 -29.30
CA THR A 110 -49.39 32.18 -27.85
C THR A 110 -48.97 30.90 -27.12
N ALA A 111 -49.33 29.71 -27.60
CA ALA A 111 -48.96 28.45 -26.96
C ALA A 111 -47.47 28.08 -27.09
N LEU A 112 -46.81 28.50 -28.17
CA LEU A 112 -45.38 28.22 -28.40
C LEU A 112 -44.47 29.21 -27.66
N LYS A 113 -44.90 30.48 -27.54
CA LYS A 113 -44.19 31.50 -26.74
C LYS A 113 -44.22 31.17 -25.25
N GLY A 114 -45.34 30.64 -24.74
CA GLY A 114 -45.44 30.17 -23.35
C GLY A 114 -44.52 28.99 -23.03
N LYS A 115 -44.40 28.01 -23.93
CA LYS A 115 -43.52 26.83 -23.74
C LYS A 115 -42.03 27.18 -23.83
N LEU A 116 -41.65 28.13 -24.69
CA LEU A 116 -40.26 28.61 -24.80
C LEU A 116 -39.85 29.50 -23.63
N ALA A 117 -40.75 30.34 -23.12
CA ALA A 117 -40.52 31.12 -21.91
C ALA A 117 -40.39 30.21 -20.68
N ALA A 118 -41.24 29.18 -20.55
CA ALA A 118 -41.15 28.19 -19.48
C ALA A 118 -39.84 27.39 -19.52
N ALA A 119 -39.37 26.99 -20.70
CA ALA A 119 -38.08 26.30 -20.85
C ALA A 119 -36.88 27.20 -20.52
N ALA A 120 -36.94 28.49 -20.90
CA ALA A 120 -35.89 29.46 -20.57
C ALA A 120 -35.84 29.75 -19.05
N VAL A 121 -37.01 29.91 -18.41
CA VAL A 121 -37.11 30.10 -16.96
C VAL A 121 -36.65 28.83 -16.22
N ALA A 122 -37.05 27.64 -16.67
CA ALA A 122 -36.58 26.38 -16.09
C ALA A 122 -35.05 26.21 -16.23
N GLY A 123 -34.47 26.60 -17.38
CA GLY A 123 -33.02 26.61 -17.59
C GLY A 123 -32.30 27.60 -16.67
N ILE A 124 -32.84 28.80 -16.47
CA ILE A 124 -32.29 29.82 -15.57
C ILE A 124 -32.41 29.37 -14.10
N VAL A 125 -33.53 28.77 -13.71
CA VAL A 125 -33.74 28.23 -12.36
C VAL A 125 -32.82 27.03 -12.09
N CYS A 126 -32.65 26.10 -13.04
CA CYS A 126 -31.70 24.99 -12.91
C CYS A 126 -30.25 25.48 -12.85
N PHE A 127 -29.90 26.52 -13.63
CA PHE A 127 -28.58 27.15 -13.59
C PHE A 127 -28.33 27.87 -12.26
N TRP A 128 -29.32 28.62 -11.76
CA TRP A 128 -29.26 29.30 -10.46
C TRP A 128 -29.22 28.31 -9.29
N MET A 129 -30.01 27.24 -9.32
CA MET A 129 -29.91 26.12 -8.36
C MET A 129 -28.56 25.41 -8.46
N GLY A 130 -28.01 25.20 -9.66
CA GLY A 130 -26.66 24.65 -9.85
C GLY A 130 -25.57 25.55 -9.27
N MET A 131 -25.72 26.88 -9.35
CA MET A 131 -24.80 27.83 -8.71
C MET A 131 -24.98 27.91 -7.18
N GLN A 132 -26.20 27.78 -6.67
CA GLN A 132 -26.48 27.74 -5.22
C GLN A 132 -26.01 26.42 -4.58
N LEU A 133 -26.29 25.28 -5.22
CA LEU A 133 -25.89 23.93 -4.77
C LEU A 133 -24.39 23.68 -4.99
N GLY A 134 -23.77 24.34 -5.98
CA GLY A 134 -22.33 24.29 -6.22
C GLY A 134 -21.51 25.23 -5.32
N ASN A 135 -22.15 26.07 -4.50
CA ASN A 135 -21.46 27.05 -3.66
C ASN A 135 -21.77 26.91 -2.15
N HIS A 136 -22.35 25.79 -1.75
CA HIS A 136 -22.40 25.39 -0.35
C HIS A 136 -21.84 23.98 -0.23
N SER A 137 -20.79 23.84 0.57
CA SER A 137 -20.41 22.58 1.21
C SER A 137 -21.69 21.89 1.69
N ILE A 138 -21.99 20.71 1.13
CA ILE A 138 -23.11 19.89 1.58
C ILE A 138 -22.82 19.52 3.03
N SER A 139 -23.49 20.21 3.95
CA SER A 139 -23.54 19.86 5.36
C SER A 139 -24.58 18.75 5.51
N VAL A 140 -24.14 17.58 5.94
CA VAL A 140 -24.96 16.40 6.14
C VAL A 140 -25.75 16.55 7.45
N TYR A 141 -27.07 16.68 7.38
CA TYR A 141 -28.00 16.34 8.47
C TYR A 141 -29.40 16.01 7.93
N PRO A 142 -30.03 14.90 8.33
CA PRO A 142 -31.49 14.75 8.28
C PRO A 142 -32.13 15.34 9.54
N GLN A 143 -33.24 16.05 9.36
CA GLN A 143 -34.06 16.67 10.39
C GLN A 143 -34.65 15.66 11.38
N GLN A 144 -34.65 16.08 12.65
CA GLN A 144 -35.39 15.49 13.77
C GLN A 144 -36.91 15.56 13.56
N SER A 145 -37.62 14.47 13.87
CA SER A 145 -39.02 14.50 14.32
C SER A 145 -39.07 14.52 15.86
N LYS A 146 -39.91 15.41 16.42
CA LYS A 146 -40.09 15.74 17.85
C LYS A 146 -40.98 14.70 18.63
N PRO A 147 -41.11 14.80 19.98
CA PRO A 147 -41.07 13.66 20.91
C PRO A 147 -42.42 13.23 21.51
N GLY A 148 -42.46 12.02 22.08
CA GLY A 148 -43.56 11.50 22.91
C GLY A 148 -43.08 10.81 24.20
N SER A 149 -43.32 11.51 25.32
CA SER A 149 -43.66 11.06 26.69
C SER A 149 -43.05 9.78 27.33
N SER A 150 -42.27 10.01 28.40
CA SER A 150 -42.32 9.39 29.75
C SER A 150 -42.39 7.87 29.90
N SER A 151 -41.41 7.27 30.59
CA SER A 151 -41.45 7.09 32.06
C SER A 151 -40.14 6.46 32.58
N GLU A 152 -39.96 6.59 33.89
CA GLU A 152 -38.74 6.47 34.69
C GLU A 152 -38.23 5.03 34.88
N SER A 153 -36.90 4.87 35.00
CA SER A 153 -36.24 4.40 36.24
C SER A 153 -34.71 4.21 36.05
N ASN A 154 -33.94 4.88 36.91
CA ASN A 154 -32.52 4.63 37.23
C ASN A 154 -32.45 3.68 38.45
N PRO A 155 -31.29 3.16 38.91
CA PRO A 155 -29.88 3.37 38.51
C PRO A 155 -29.11 2.02 38.32
N VAL A 156 -27.83 1.92 37.90
CA VAL A 156 -26.61 2.06 38.74
C VAL A 156 -25.33 2.13 37.88
N GLN A 157 -24.51 3.11 38.26
CA GLN A 157 -23.08 3.42 38.06
C GLN A 157 -22.13 2.47 37.30
N GLY A 158 -21.41 3.10 36.36
CA GLY A 158 -20.09 2.73 35.87
C GLY A 158 -19.43 3.91 35.14
N LYS A 159 -19.19 5.03 35.83
CA LYS A 159 -18.56 6.23 35.26
C LYS A 159 -17.05 6.00 35.08
N ASN A 160 -16.65 5.63 33.86
CA ASN A 160 -15.35 5.97 33.25
C ASN A 160 -15.31 5.77 31.71
N GLY A 161 -16.39 5.31 31.05
CA GLY A 161 -16.44 5.14 29.59
C GLY A 161 -16.93 6.35 28.77
N GLN A 162 -17.55 7.36 29.39
CA GLN A 162 -18.26 8.43 28.66
C GLN A 162 -17.38 9.58 28.15
N ALA A 163 -16.14 9.73 28.64
CA ALA A 163 -15.22 10.74 28.13
C ALA A 163 -14.53 10.33 26.81
N VAL A 164 -14.42 9.01 26.56
CA VAL A 164 -13.79 8.41 25.35
C VAL A 164 -14.65 8.60 24.10
N LEU A 165 -15.96 8.75 24.26
CA LEU A 165 -16.94 8.75 23.15
C LEU A 165 -17.14 10.11 22.47
N LYS A 166 -16.68 11.22 23.06
CA LYS A 166 -16.93 12.57 22.52
C LYS A 166 -15.94 13.02 21.45
N SER A 167 -14.82 12.31 21.26
CA SER A 167 -13.75 12.68 20.31
C SER A 167 -13.70 11.80 19.05
N ALA A 168 -14.57 10.80 18.90
CA ALA A 168 -14.54 9.89 17.78
C ALA A 168 -15.40 10.40 16.58
N PRO A 169 -14.91 10.32 15.33
CA PRO A 169 -15.68 10.56 14.10
C PRO A 169 -17.04 9.83 14.08
N ALA A 170 -18.02 10.39 13.35
CA ALA A 170 -19.40 9.86 13.34
C ALA A 170 -19.53 8.39 12.85
N VAL A 171 -18.56 7.91 12.06
CA VAL A 171 -18.46 6.50 11.61
C VAL A 171 -18.09 5.57 12.77
N ASP A 172 -17.37 6.09 13.79
CA ASP A 172 -16.84 5.30 14.92
C ASP A 172 -17.88 5.02 16.01
N ARG A 173 -19.01 5.75 16.07
CA ARG A 173 -20.08 5.42 17.05
C ARG A 173 -20.80 4.11 16.72
N GLN A 174 -20.90 3.77 15.43
CA GLN A 174 -21.64 2.60 14.97
C GLN A 174 -20.96 1.28 15.35
N ILE A 175 -19.64 1.27 15.52
CA ILE A 175 -18.85 0.07 15.87
C ILE A 175 -18.89 -0.23 17.38
N ILE A 176 -19.21 0.78 18.21
CA ILE A 176 -19.18 0.64 19.67
C ILE A 176 -20.56 0.25 20.23
N GLU A 177 -21.66 0.42 19.47
CA GLU A 177 -23.03 0.19 19.97
C GLU A 177 -23.56 -1.24 19.77
N ASP A 178 -23.07 -2.03 18.81
CA ASP A 178 -23.54 -3.40 18.61
C ASP A 178 -22.70 -4.42 19.40
N GLY A 179 -22.96 -4.48 20.70
CA GLY A 179 -22.41 -5.45 21.66
C GLY A 179 -22.74 -6.93 21.39
N LYS A 180 -22.96 -7.32 20.12
CA LYS A 180 -23.17 -8.70 19.67
C LYS A 180 -22.35 -9.11 18.43
N ASN A 181 -21.65 -8.22 17.71
CA ASN A 181 -20.73 -8.57 16.62
C ASN A 181 -19.70 -7.45 16.35
N LYS A 182 -18.53 -7.47 17.03
CA LYS A 182 -17.43 -6.54 16.74
C LYS A 182 -16.74 -6.98 15.43
N THR A 183 -16.66 -6.11 14.42
CA THR A 183 -15.83 -6.36 13.24
C THR A 183 -14.34 -6.29 13.65
N PRO A 184 -13.50 -7.29 13.32
CA PRO A 184 -12.07 -7.24 13.63
C PRO A 184 -11.39 -5.97 13.10
N LEU A 185 -10.50 -5.35 13.86
CA LEU A 185 -9.81 -4.11 13.44
C LEU A 185 -9.11 -4.28 12.08
N ALA A 186 -8.50 -5.43 11.84
CA ALA A 186 -7.83 -5.71 10.58
C ALA A 186 -8.79 -5.63 9.37
N VAL A 187 -10.01 -6.17 9.51
CA VAL A 187 -11.06 -6.12 8.49
C VAL A 187 -11.58 -4.70 8.31
N TYR A 188 -11.81 -3.98 9.42
CA TYR A 188 -12.23 -2.58 9.38
C TYR A 188 -11.19 -1.70 8.68
N TYR A 189 -9.93 -1.73 9.13
CA TYR A 189 -8.85 -0.95 8.55
C TYR A 189 -8.63 -1.32 7.09
N HIS A 190 -8.72 -2.60 6.74
CA HIS A 190 -8.68 -3.05 5.35
C HIS A 190 -9.78 -2.35 4.54
N ASN A 191 -11.06 -2.53 4.89
CA ASN A 191 -12.19 -1.91 4.17
C ASN A 191 -12.09 -0.38 4.07
N ALA A 192 -11.70 0.30 5.15
CA ALA A 192 -11.55 1.75 5.19
C ALA A 192 -10.43 2.29 4.28
N THR A 193 -9.47 1.45 3.91
CA THR A 193 -8.27 1.81 3.14
C THR A 193 -8.19 1.16 1.76
N LYS A 194 -9.22 0.42 1.33
CA LYS A 194 -9.28 -0.16 -0.03
C LYS A 194 -9.26 0.92 -1.10
N ASN A 195 -8.67 0.61 -2.25
CA ASN A 195 -8.87 1.43 -3.44
C ASN A 195 -10.07 0.90 -4.24
N THR A 196 -10.89 1.82 -4.73
CA THR A 196 -11.93 1.58 -5.73
C THR A 196 -11.67 2.50 -6.92
N ARG A 197 -12.22 2.17 -8.09
CA ARG A 197 -12.10 3.06 -9.27
C ARG A 197 -12.56 4.48 -8.97
N TRP A 198 -13.58 4.61 -8.13
CA TRP A 198 -14.14 5.89 -7.76
C TRP A 198 -13.24 6.68 -6.80
N ASN A 199 -12.77 6.07 -5.72
CA ASN A 199 -12.01 6.81 -4.69
C ASN A 199 -10.61 7.23 -5.16
N VAL A 200 -9.99 6.48 -6.07
CA VAL A 200 -8.71 6.85 -6.68
C VAL A 200 -8.87 8.08 -7.58
N VAL A 201 -9.99 8.20 -8.30
CA VAL A 201 -10.29 9.37 -9.16
C VAL A 201 -10.71 10.58 -8.33
N GLN A 202 -11.43 10.38 -7.22
CA GLN A 202 -11.90 11.46 -6.35
C GLN A 202 -10.81 12.11 -5.49
N ASN A 203 -9.63 11.51 -5.40
CA ASN A 203 -8.52 12.03 -4.62
C ASN A 203 -7.34 12.48 -5.52
N PRO A 204 -7.55 13.43 -6.46
CA PRO A 204 -6.51 13.88 -7.39
C PRO A 204 -5.50 14.84 -6.75
N GLY A 205 -5.57 15.05 -5.42
CA GLY A 205 -4.72 15.99 -4.70
C GLY A 205 -3.25 15.70 -4.96
N GLY A 206 -2.52 16.69 -5.47
CA GLY A 206 -1.07 16.60 -5.62
C GLY A 206 -0.38 16.47 -4.25
N LEU A 207 0.82 15.90 -4.25
CA LEU A 207 1.63 15.83 -3.04
C LEU A 207 2.16 17.22 -2.68
N ASP A 208 2.06 17.57 -1.39
CA ASP A 208 2.72 18.76 -0.86
C ASP A 208 4.21 18.47 -0.65
N TRP A 209 5.00 18.70 -1.70
CA TRP A 209 6.45 18.44 -1.70
C TRP A 209 7.23 19.27 -0.68
N SER A 210 6.68 20.41 -0.23
CA SER A 210 7.31 21.22 0.82
C SER A 210 7.32 20.52 2.19
N LYS A 211 6.40 19.57 2.37
CA LYS A 211 6.27 18.76 3.60
C LYS A 211 6.85 17.36 3.46
N ARG A 212 7.62 17.09 2.41
CA ARG A 212 8.24 15.78 2.22
C ARG A 212 9.13 15.46 3.44
N PRO A 213 8.93 14.30 4.08
CA PRO A 213 9.68 13.96 5.29
C PRO A 213 11.11 13.52 4.97
N GLU A 214 12.02 13.81 5.90
CA GLU A 214 13.36 13.25 5.91
C GLU A 214 13.32 11.75 6.19
N VAL A 215 14.06 10.99 5.38
CA VAL A 215 14.08 9.52 5.44
C VAL A 215 15.21 8.97 6.31
N PHE A 216 16.02 9.86 6.90
CA PHE A 216 17.06 9.53 7.88
C PHE A 216 16.76 10.24 9.19
N LYS A 217 16.77 9.49 10.29
CA LYS A 217 16.69 10.06 11.64
C LYS A 217 18.09 10.48 12.05
N THR A 218 18.25 11.70 12.54
CA THR A 218 19.53 12.28 12.94
C THR A 218 19.46 12.76 14.39
N TYR A 219 20.63 12.86 15.02
CA TYR A 219 20.77 13.30 16.40
C TYR A 219 21.74 14.50 16.42
N PRO A 220 21.36 15.66 16.97
CA PRO A 220 22.21 16.84 16.99
C PRO A 220 23.52 16.66 17.77
N ALA A 221 23.51 15.80 18.79
CA ALA A 221 24.63 15.51 19.67
C ALA A 221 24.53 14.06 20.18
N GLY A 222 25.64 13.52 20.68
CA GLY A 222 25.74 12.18 21.26
C GLY A 222 26.97 11.44 20.74
N ARG A 223 27.10 10.16 21.11
CA ARG A 223 28.24 9.33 20.74
C ARG A 223 27.88 8.44 19.55
N ASN A 224 28.53 8.66 18.42
CA ASN A 224 28.49 7.76 17.29
C ASN A 224 29.66 6.78 17.35
N LEU A 225 29.39 5.52 17.04
CA LEU A 225 30.36 4.46 16.91
C LEU A 225 30.38 4.00 15.44
N PRO A 226 31.44 4.30 14.68
CA PRO A 226 31.60 3.77 13.34
C PRO A 226 31.61 2.23 13.37
N LEU A 227 30.81 1.62 12.49
CA LEU A 227 30.86 0.17 12.34
C LEU A 227 32.09 -0.22 11.49
N PRO A 228 32.75 -1.35 11.80
CA PRO A 228 33.82 -1.87 10.95
C PRO A 228 33.29 -2.19 9.55
N GLN A 229 34.16 -2.26 8.55
CA GLN A 229 33.77 -2.64 7.20
C GLN A 229 33.06 -4.01 7.19
N PRO A 230 31.86 -4.13 6.59
CA PRO A 230 31.18 -5.41 6.44
C PRO A 230 32.04 -6.45 5.72
N ASP A 231 32.07 -7.67 6.25
CA ASP A 231 32.71 -8.83 5.62
C ASP A 231 31.63 -9.72 5.00
N LEU A 232 31.31 -9.43 3.74
CA LEU A 232 30.30 -10.16 2.99
C LEU A 232 30.89 -11.37 2.24
N GLU A 233 32.22 -11.54 2.20
CA GLU A 233 32.91 -12.61 1.46
C GLU A 233 33.11 -13.88 2.28
N LYS A 234 33.34 -13.75 3.60
CA LYS A 234 33.51 -14.89 4.54
C LYS A 234 32.31 -15.84 4.62
N THR A 235 31.25 -15.50 3.92
CA THR A 235 29.92 -16.11 3.94
C THR A 235 29.68 -17.16 2.86
N ASP A 236 30.51 -17.19 1.81
CA ASP A 236 30.32 -18.04 0.62
C ASP A 236 30.58 -19.54 0.89
N GLN A 237 31.01 -19.94 2.09
CA GLN A 237 31.34 -21.34 2.41
C GLN A 237 30.13 -22.30 2.41
N THR A 238 28.89 -21.80 2.39
CA THR A 238 27.68 -22.64 2.37
C THR A 238 27.10 -22.87 0.98
N GLY A 239 27.46 -22.06 -0.02
CA GLY A 239 27.18 -22.28 -1.45
C GLY A 239 25.73 -22.52 -1.91
N GLN A 240 24.72 -22.67 -1.05
CA GLN A 240 23.38 -23.11 -1.46
C GLN A 240 22.19 -22.59 -0.61
N VAL A 241 21.35 -21.82 -1.31
CA VAL A 241 19.89 -21.65 -1.25
C VAL A 241 19.23 -21.07 0.01
N ILE A 242 19.59 -19.81 0.28
CA ILE A 242 18.88 -18.65 0.91
C ILE A 242 17.85 -18.88 2.06
N ASP A 243 17.12 -19.98 2.15
CA ASP A 243 16.20 -20.29 3.28
C ASP A 243 16.21 -21.80 3.67
N ARG A 244 16.99 -22.68 3.01
CA ARG A 244 16.95 -24.16 3.26
C ARG A 244 17.23 -24.57 4.70
N GLN A 245 18.01 -23.79 5.44
CA GLN A 245 18.49 -24.16 6.77
C GLN A 245 17.87 -23.29 7.86
N ARG A 246 16.98 -22.36 7.51
CA ARG A 246 16.44 -21.39 8.45
C ARG A 246 15.61 -22.09 9.49
N LYS A 247 15.99 -21.89 10.76
CA LYS A 247 15.25 -22.44 11.89
C LYS A 247 14.93 -21.32 12.86
N THR A 248 13.64 -21.13 13.11
CA THR A 248 13.21 -20.33 14.26
C THR A 248 13.64 -21.07 15.52
N VAL A 249 14.40 -20.41 16.38
CA VAL A 249 14.91 -20.98 17.64
C VAL A 249 14.29 -20.27 18.83
N CYS A 250 14.07 -20.99 19.92
CA CYS A 250 13.43 -20.45 21.11
C CYS A 250 14.42 -20.19 22.27
N ALA A 251 15.71 -20.42 22.06
CA ALA A 251 16.76 -20.20 23.05
C ALA A 251 18.13 -20.05 22.38
N PHE A 252 18.99 -19.23 22.97
CA PHE A 252 20.33 -18.93 22.48
C PHE A 252 21.41 -19.43 23.44
N LYS A 253 22.57 -19.77 22.89
CA LYS A 253 23.80 -20.06 23.64
C LYS A 253 24.44 -18.75 24.11
N PRO A 254 25.16 -18.77 25.25
CA PRO A 254 25.94 -17.62 25.72
C PRO A 254 27.24 -17.43 24.90
N ASP A 255 27.09 -17.29 23.59
CA ASP A 255 28.16 -17.02 22.64
C ASP A 255 28.37 -15.52 22.44
N ARG A 256 29.43 -15.12 21.73
CA ARG A 256 29.71 -13.72 21.36
C ARG A 256 29.54 -13.51 19.86
N MET A 257 29.01 -12.34 19.50
CA MET A 257 29.02 -11.83 18.12
C MET A 257 30.16 -10.83 17.96
N THR A 258 30.84 -10.82 16.82
CA THR A 258 31.88 -9.82 16.54
C THR A 258 31.27 -8.52 16.01
N ALA A 259 31.94 -7.38 16.20
CA ALA A 259 31.51 -6.11 15.60
C ALA A 259 31.40 -6.19 14.06
N THR A 260 32.28 -6.95 13.39
CA THR A 260 32.24 -7.17 11.93
C THR A 260 31.02 -7.98 11.50
N GLU A 261 30.63 -9.00 12.26
CA GLU A 261 29.40 -9.76 11.99
C GLU A 261 28.16 -8.87 12.19
N LEU A 262 28.08 -8.09 13.28
CA LEU A 262 26.97 -7.16 13.49
C LEU A 262 26.88 -6.11 12.37
N SER A 263 28.03 -5.54 11.98
CA SER A 263 28.15 -4.60 10.87
C SER A 263 27.60 -5.20 9.58
N SER A 264 27.98 -6.44 9.28
CA SER A 264 27.53 -7.16 8.09
C SER A 264 26.03 -7.43 8.12
N VAL A 265 25.48 -7.87 9.26
CA VAL A 265 24.04 -8.07 9.43
C VAL A 265 23.27 -6.75 9.27
N LEU A 266 23.77 -5.62 9.78
CA LEU A 266 23.13 -4.31 9.62
C LEU A 266 23.19 -3.79 8.19
N MET A 267 24.28 -4.06 7.47
CA MET A 267 24.39 -3.76 6.03
C MET A 267 23.36 -4.55 5.22
N LEU A 268 23.23 -5.86 5.50
CA LEU A 268 22.24 -6.72 4.85
C LEU A 268 20.80 -6.35 5.26
N ASN A 269 20.57 -5.96 6.51
CA ASN A 269 19.25 -5.62 7.04
C ASN A 269 18.59 -4.45 6.29
N ASN A 270 19.23 -3.28 6.26
CA ASN A 270 18.67 -2.07 5.66
C ASN A 270 19.74 -1.07 5.16
N GLY A 271 20.97 -1.54 4.90
CA GLY A 271 22.08 -0.69 4.46
C GLY A 271 21.84 -0.05 3.09
N VAL A 272 22.54 1.05 2.80
CA VAL A 272 22.46 1.73 1.49
C VAL A 272 23.18 0.88 0.44
N THR A 273 22.46 0.48 -0.60
CA THR A 273 22.98 -0.37 -1.69
C THR A 273 23.04 0.35 -3.02
N GLY A 274 22.41 1.52 -3.16
CA GLY A 274 22.45 2.30 -4.40
C GLY A 274 21.99 3.74 -4.21
N LYS A 275 22.21 4.57 -5.22
CA LYS A 275 21.78 5.97 -5.24
C LYS A 275 21.13 6.28 -6.58
N LEU A 276 20.01 6.98 -6.56
CA LEU A 276 19.37 7.56 -7.75
C LEU A 276 19.32 9.07 -7.57
N GLU A 277 19.67 9.79 -8.62
CA GLU A 277 19.66 11.25 -8.62
C GLU A 277 18.72 11.74 -9.73
N TYR A 278 17.74 12.52 -9.31
CA TYR A 278 16.86 13.29 -10.18
C TYR A 278 17.07 14.77 -9.91
N PRO A 279 16.71 15.69 -10.82
CA PRO A 279 16.82 17.12 -10.57
C PRO A 279 16.19 17.51 -9.22
N GLY A 280 17.03 17.98 -8.29
CA GLY A 280 16.62 18.44 -6.95
C GLY A 280 16.34 17.34 -5.91
N VAL A 281 16.49 16.05 -6.22
CA VAL A 281 16.18 14.95 -5.29
C VAL A 281 17.18 13.80 -5.39
N LYS A 282 17.75 13.40 -4.24
CA LYS A 282 18.59 12.20 -4.10
C LYS A 282 17.83 11.10 -3.37
N TYR A 283 17.77 9.91 -3.96
CA TYR A 283 17.25 8.71 -3.32
C TYR A 283 18.41 7.77 -2.98
N TYR A 284 18.44 7.33 -1.73
CA TYR A 284 19.31 6.26 -1.29
C TYR A 284 18.50 4.97 -1.31
N LEU A 285 18.83 4.06 -2.21
CA LEU A 285 18.23 2.74 -2.27
C LEU A 285 18.84 1.88 -1.18
N ARG A 286 18.00 1.14 -0.46
CA ARG A 286 18.41 0.26 0.64
C ARG A 286 18.33 -1.21 0.23
N SER A 287 18.94 -2.08 1.03
CA SER A 287 18.85 -3.53 0.87
C SER A 287 17.38 -3.98 0.91
N ALA A 288 16.57 -3.48 1.85
CA ALA A 288 15.13 -3.67 1.86
C ALA A 288 14.40 -2.73 0.87
N PRO A 289 13.38 -3.20 0.11
CA PRO A 289 12.47 -2.33 -0.62
C PRO A 289 11.58 -1.53 0.34
N SER A 290 11.05 -0.41 -0.14
CA SER A 290 10.08 0.41 0.60
C SER A 290 9.08 1.05 -0.36
N ALA A 291 7.81 1.07 0.01
CA ALA A 291 6.77 1.75 -0.75
C ALA A 291 7.13 3.23 -0.99
N GLY A 292 7.36 3.59 -2.25
CA GLY A 292 7.72 4.96 -2.62
C GLY A 292 9.11 5.42 -2.18
N ALA A 293 9.97 4.51 -1.71
CA ALA A 293 11.28 4.81 -1.11
C ALA A 293 11.18 5.82 0.06
N LEU A 294 10.17 5.64 0.92
CA LEU A 294 9.88 6.52 2.06
C LEU A 294 10.50 6.02 3.38
N TYR A 295 10.84 4.73 3.46
CA TYR A 295 11.58 4.10 4.55
C TYR A 295 11.04 4.46 5.95
N PRO A 296 9.78 4.12 6.26
CA PRO A 296 9.19 4.40 7.57
C PRO A 296 9.91 3.64 8.70
N THR A 297 10.38 2.43 8.42
CA THR A 297 11.01 1.53 9.41
C THR A 297 12.36 2.07 9.87
N ILE A 298 12.52 2.16 11.18
CA ILE A 298 13.75 2.57 11.89
C ILE A 298 14.24 1.37 12.70
N THR A 299 15.57 1.18 12.73
CA THR A 299 16.21 0.04 13.40
C THR A 299 16.99 0.54 14.60
N TYR A 300 16.53 0.20 15.80
CA TYR A 300 17.33 0.28 17.01
C TYR A 300 17.98 -1.07 17.30
N VAL A 301 19.11 -1.05 17.97
CA VAL A 301 19.90 -2.22 18.32
C VAL A 301 20.17 -2.16 19.82
N LEU A 302 19.54 -3.04 20.59
CA LEU A 302 19.99 -3.32 21.95
C LEU A 302 21.17 -4.30 21.85
N VAL A 303 22.37 -3.83 22.16
CA VAL A 303 23.59 -4.64 22.18
C VAL A 303 23.74 -5.26 23.57
N ASN A 304 23.82 -6.59 23.63
CA ASN A 304 24.07 -7.32 24.87
C ASN A 304 25.51 -7.85 24.91
N THR A 305 25.89 -8.65 23.91
CA THR A 305 27.18 -9.36 23.88
C THR A 305 27.79 -9.32 22.48
N VAL A 306 28.44 -8.20 22.17
CA VAL A 306 29.16 -7.98 20.91
C VAL A 306 30.61 -7.57 21.21
N GLU A 307 31.58 -8.27 20.65
CA GLU A 307 33.00 -7.93 20.81
C GLU A 307 33.31 -6.60 20.14
N GLY A 308 33.93 -5.68 20.89
CA GLY A 308 34.30 -4.34 20.43
C GLY A 308 33.18 -3.30 20.50
N ILE A 309 32.00 -3.65 21.01
CA ILE A 309 30.87 -2.71 21.19
C ILE A 309 30.33 -2.86 22.60
N GLU A 310 30.31 -1.76 23.35
CA GLU A 310 29.78 -1.74 24.71
C GLU A 310 28.28 -2.05 24.72
N PRO A 311 27.78 -2.82 25.71
CA PRO A 311 26.35 -3.03 25.89
C PRO A 311 25.58 -1.72 26.01
N GLY A 312 24.37 -1.69 25.46
CA GLY A 312 23.53 -0.50 25.47
C GLY A 312 22.54 -0.46 24.31
N LEU A 313 21.67 0.54 24.32
CA LEU A 313 20.72 0.81 23.25
C LEU A 313 21.31 1.79 22.24
N TYR A 314 21.28 1.42 20.98
CA TYR A 314 21.78 2.21 19.86
C TYR A 314 20.70 2.41 18.79
N HIS A 315 20.81 3.49 18.02
CA HIS A 315 20.10 3.66 16.75
C HIS A 315 21.07 3.46 15.59
N TYR A 316 20.68 2.68 14.58
CA TYR A 316 21.50 2.46 13.39
C TYR A 316 21.38 3.61 12.40
N LEU A 317 22.45 4.40 12.25
CA LEU A 317 22.58 5.48 11.29
C LEU A 317 22.92 4.91 9.90
N ILE A 318 21.89 4.55 9.15
CA ILE A 318 21.99 3.83 7.86
C ILE A 318 22.88 4.55 6.83
N LYS A 319 22.86 5.88 6.79
CA LYS A 319 23.57 6.66 5.76
C LYS A 319 25.08 6.68 6.02
N GLU A 320 25.47 6.82 7.28
CA GLU A 320 26.86 6.87 7.72
C GLU A 320 27.43 5.48 8.05
N HIS A 321 26.56 4.46 8.19
CA HIS A 321 26.91 3.12 8.64
C HIS A 321 27.55 3.13 10.04
N GLU A 322 26.87 3.78 10.99
CA GLU A 322 27.32 3.95 12.37
C GLU A 322 26.21 3.55 13.37
N LEU A 323 26.58 3.30 14.62
CA LEU A 323 25.65 3.16 15.74
C LEU A 323 25.68 4.43 16.59
N HIS A 324 24.54 5.10 16.74
CA HIS A 324 24.38 6.21 17.66
C HIS A 324 23.92 5.69 19.03
N LEU A 325 24.69 5.95 20.08
CA LEU A 325 24.34 5.51 21.44
C LEU A 325 23.18 6.34 22.01
N ILE A 326 22.08 5.66 22.35
CA ILE A 326 20.87 6.26 22.95
C ILE A 326 20.94 6.16 24.48
N ASP A 327 21.27 4.97 24.99
CA ASP A 327 21.28 4.70 26.43
C ASP A 327 22.35 3.63 26.75
N PRO A 328 23.39 3.96 27.54
CA PRO A 328 24.43 3.01 27.93
C PRO A 328 24.04 2.11 29.12
N ASP A 329 22.81 2.18 29.64
CA ASP A 329 22.39 1.41 30.80
C ASP A 329 22.46 -0.12 30.54
N PRO A 330 23.33 -0.87 31.25
CA PRO A 330 23.42 -2.32 31.08
C PRO A 330 22.17 -3.07 31.57
N GLY A 331 21.28 -2.43 32.34
CA GLY A 331 20.00 -2.98 32.79
C GLY A 331 18.88 -2.97 31.75
N LEU A 332 19.14 -2.46 30.54
CA LEU A 332 18.12 -2.36 29.47
C LEU A 332 17.59 -3.73 29.02
N THR A 333 18.42 -4.78 29.04
CA THR A 333 18.00 -6.14 28.69
C THR A 333 16.92 -6.65 29.64
N GLU A 334 17.10 -6.47 30.95
CA GLU A 334 16.10 -6.85 31.95
C GLU A 334 14.82 -6.03 31.80
N LYS A 335 14.94 -4.71 31.55
CA LYS A 335 13.79 -3.85 31.27
C LYS A 335 13.00 -4.34 30.04
N LEU A 336 13.70 -4.75 28.98
CA LEU A 336 13.06 -5.28 27.77
C LEU A 336 12.43 -6.66 28.01
N GLN A 337 13.07 -7.53 28.79
CA GLN A 337 12.48 -8.80 29.26
C GLN A 337 11.19 -8.59 30.05
N ASN A 338 11.11 -7.51 30.84
CA ASN A 338 9.90 -7.10 31.54
C ASN A 338 8.83 -6.45 30.63
N ALA A 339 9.14 -6.26 29.34
CA ALA A 339 8.26 -5.65 28.34
C ALA A 339 7.85 -6.63 27.22
N VAL A 340 8.24 -7.92 27.28
CA VAL A 340 7.82 -8.96 26.32
C VAL A 340 7.02 -10.06 27.02
N ALA A 341 6.11 -10.70 26.28
CA ALA A 341 5.33 -11.83 26.81
C ALA A 341 6.25 -13.02 27.16
N SER A 342 7.21 -13.33 26.29
CA SER A 342 8.10 -14.50 26.42
C SER A 342 9.55 -14.06 26.66
N PRO A 343 9.94 -13.69 27.90
CA PRO A 343 11.25 -13.11 28.21
C PRO A 343 12.44 -14.03 27.92
N ALA A 344 12.24 -15.35 27.96
CA ALA A 344 13.26 -16.34 27.62
C ALA A 344 13.79 -16.18 26.18
N LEU A 345 12.99 -15.61 25.27
CA LEU A 345 13.43 -15.33 23.90
C LEU A 345 14.49 -14.21 23.81
N LEU A 346 14.74 -13.46 24.88
CA LEU A 346 15.79 -12.45 24.93
C LEU A 346 17.04 -12.95 25.68
N GLU A 347 16.94 -14.09 26.37
CA GLU A 347 18.04 -14.66 27.14
C GLU A 347 19.18 -15.09 26.21
N ASN A 348 20.41 -14.68 26.54
CA ASN A 348 21.63 -14.92 25.75
C ASN A 348 21.58 -14.40 24.30
N ALA A 349 20.57 -13.60 23.91
CA ALA A 349 20.59 -12.93 22.62
C ALA A 349 21.79 -11.98 22.55
N ASN A 350 22.59 -12.04 21.49
CA ASN A 350 23.75 -11.17 21.30
C ASN A 350 23.31 -9.71 21.09
N VAL A 351 22.26 -9.54 20.30
CA VAL A 351 21.60 -8.27 20.04
C VAL A 351 20.09 -8.46 19.95
N VAL A 352 19.32 -7.40 20.19
CA VAL A 352 17.89 -7.34 19.88
C VAL A 352 17.66 -6.16 18.95
N PHE A 353 17.23 -6.43 17.73
CA PHE A 353 16.78 -5.39 16.82
C PHE A 353 15.36 -4.99 17.21
N ILE A 354 15.11 -3.70 17.39
CA ILE A 354 13.81 -3.15 17.74
C ILE A 354 13.38 -2.28 16.57
N TYR A 355 12.40 -2.75 15.81
CA TYR A 355 11.88 -2.04 14.64
C TYR A 355 10.74 -1.13 15.07
N THR A 356 10.89 0.16 14.84
CA THR A 356 9.82 1.15 14.96
C THR A 356 9.43 1.66 13.57
N ALA A 357 8.36 2.44 13.50
CA ALA A 357 8.02 3.18 12.28
C ALA A 357 7.72 4.64 12.56
N ASN A 358 8.35 5.54 11.81
CA ASN A 358 7.88 6.90 11.69
C ASN A 358 6.66 6.93 10.77
N TYR A 359 5.48 7.19 11.32
CA TYR A 359 4.23 7.07 10.57
C TYR A 359 4.13 8.11 9.45
N TYR A 360 4.59 9.33 9.73
CA TYR A 360 4.45 10.47 8.81
C TYR A 360 5.20 10.24 7.49
N ARG A 361 6.33 9.51 7.53
CA ARG A 361 7.10 9.14 6.32
C ARG A 361 6.22 8.55 5.22
N SER A 362 5.37 7.58 5.58
CA SER A 362 4.46 6.95 4.62
C SER A 362 3.15 7.71 4.47
N CYS A 363 2.61 8.30 5.55
CA CYS A 363 1.35 9.06 5.50
C CYS A 363 1.43 10.27 4.56
N TRP A 364 2.58 10.92 4.45
CA TRP A 364 2.78 12.05 3.52
C TRP A 364 2.36 11.71 2.08
N LYS A 365 2.63 10.48 1.63
CA LYS A 365 2.27 10.04 0.27
C LYS A 365 0.97 9.25 0.20
N TYR A 366 0.68 8.46 1.23
CA TYR A 366 -0.34 7.41 1.16
C TYR A 366 -1.54 7.63 2.09
N GLY A 367 -1.53 8.72 2.87
CA GLY A 367 -2.57 9.06 3.85
C GLY A 367 -2.96 7.86 4.70
N LYS A 368 -4.26 7.65 4.85
CA LYS A 368 -4.83 6.54 5.61
C LYS A 368 -4.37 5.14 5.22
N ARG A 369 -3.89 4.90 3.98
CA ARG A 369 -3.42 3.57 3.53
C ARG A 369 -1.97 3.28 3.98
N ALA A 370 -1.26 4.26 4.52
CA ALA A 370 0.15 4.16 4.87
C ALA A 370 0.49 3.04 5.84
N TYR A 371 -0.39 2.69 6.79
CA TYR A 371 -0.09 1.64 7.77
C TYR A 371 0.12 0.27 7.11
N ARG A 372 -0.63 -0.04 6.03
CA ARG A 372 -0.39 -1.27 5.25
C ARG A 372 1.05 -1.33 4.76
N TYR A 373 1.56 -0.22 4.23
CA TYR A 373 2.92 -0.15 3.70
C TYR A 373 3.98 -0.13 4.78
N ILE A 374 3.72 0.54 5.91
CA ILE A 374 4.61 0.53 7.08
C ILE A 374 4.83 -0.90 7.57
N LEU A 375 3.77 -1.70 7.68
CA LEU A 375 3.86 -3.09 8.11
C LEU A 375 4.62 -3.94 7.09
N LEU A 376 4.31 -3.81 5.79
CA LEU A 376 5.03 -4.52 4.72
C LEU A 376 6.52 -4.17 4.70
N ASP A 377 6.87 -2.89 4.72
CA ASP A 377 8.26 -2.41 4.75
C ASP A 377 9.01 -2.96 5.97
N THR A 378 8.36 -3.01 7.13
CA THR A 378 8.94 -3.59 8.36
C THR A 378 9.20 -5.09 8.20
N GLY A 379 8.28 -5.81 7.56
CA GLY A 379 8.46 -7.22 7.22
C GLY A 379 9.65 -7.47 6.29
N HIS A 380 9.80 -6.65 5.27
CA HIS A 380 10.94 -6.71 4.35
C HIS A 380 12.27 -6.54 5.08
N VAL A 381 12.36 -5.52 5.95
CA VAL A 381 13.54 -5.27 6.77
C VAL A 381 13.81 -6.42 7.75
N ALA A 382 12.79 -6.92 8.46
CA ALA A 382 12.94 -7.98 9.44
C ALA A 382 13.44 -9.29 8.82
N LYS A 383 12.93 -9.64 7.62
CA LYS A 383 13.38 -10.84 6.92
C LYS A 383 14.83 -10.74 6.48
N ASN A 384 15.28 -9.56 6.02
CA ASN A 384 16.70 -9.34 5.72
C ASN A 384 17.61 -9.49 6.94
N ALA A 385 17.18 -9.09 8.14
CA ALA A 385 17.96 -9.38 9.35
C ALA A 385 18.05 -10.86 9.65
N LEU A 386 16.92 -11.60 9.60
CA LEU A 386 16.92 -13.04 9.85
C LEU A 386 17.88 -13.76 8.90
N LEU A 387 17.73 -13.51 7.60
CA LEU A 387 18.55 -14.13 6.56
C LEU A 387 20.02 -13.68 6.64
N GLY A 388 20.24 -12.38 6.85
CA GLY A 388 21.57 -11.82 7.04
C GLY A 388 22.30 -12.39 8.25
N ALA A 389 21.59 -12.61 9.37
CA ALA A 389 22.14 -13.21 10.58
C ALA A 389 22.53 -14.68 10.38
N GLU A 390 21.71 -15.45 9.67
CA GLU A 390 21.98 -16.88 9.38
C GLU A 390 23.22 -17.10 8.54
N THR A 391 23.54 -16.12 7.69
CA THR A 391 24.78 -16.10 6.92
C THR A 391 26.02 -16.21 7.82
N PHE A 392 25.93 -15.72 9.07
CA PHE A 392 26.99 -15.77 10.08
C PHE A 392 26.71 -16.80 11.19
N GLY A 393 25.75 -17.71 10.98
CA GLY A 393 25.42 -18.79 11.92
C GLY A 393 24.56 -18.35 13.12
N TYR A 394 23.96 -17.16 13.09
CA TYR A 394 23.00 -16.69 14.08
C TYR A 394 21.57 -16.96 13.61
N GLN A 395 20.66 -17.18 14.55
CA GLN A 395 19.23 -17.32 14.29
C GLN A 395 18.46 -16.27 15.08
N GLY A 396 17.19 -16.09 14.74
CA GLY A 396 16.29 -15.20 15.46
C GLY A 396 14.87 -15.72 15.53
N ASN A 397 14.10 -15.13 16.45
CA ASN A 397 12.68 -15.37 16.60
C ASN A 397 11.94 -14.03 16.73
N PRO A 398 11.17 -13.60 15.74
CA PRO A 398 10.42 -12.36 15.81
C PRO A 398 9.43 -12.35 16.99
N ILE A 399 9.52 -11.32 17.83
CA ILE A 399 8.62 -11.08 18.95
C ILE A 399 7.67 -9.96 18.56
N GLY A 400 6.41 -10.33 18.34
CA GLY A 400 5.31 -9.41 18.10
C GLY A 400 4.59 -9.02 19.39
N CYS A 401 4.68 -9.84 20.43
CA CYS A 401 3.91 -9.70 21.67
C CYS A 401 4.72 -8.99 22.77
N PHE A 402 4.56 -7.67 22.84
CA PHE A 402 5.28 -6.80 23.77
C PHE A 402 4.40 -5.62 24.24
N ASP A 403 4.71 -5.08 25.42
CA ASP A 403 4.08 -3.88 25.98
C ASP A 403 4.59 -2.64 25.24
N ASP A 404 3.76 -2.09 24.34
CA ASP A 404 4.14 -0.98 23.46
C ASP A 404 4.63 0.23 24.24
N ARG A 405 3.96 0.58 25.35
CA ARG A 405 4.32 1.76 26.16
C ARG A 405 5.68 1.58 26.80
N ARG A 406 5.98 0.40 27.36
CA ARG A 406 7.29 0.12 27.96
C ARG A 406 8.40 0.13 26.92
N VAL A 407 8.17 -0.48 25.76
CA VAL A 407 9.17 -0.50 24.68
C VAL A 407 9.40 0.92 24.14
N ASN A 408 8.35 1.67 23.83
CA ASN A 408 8.50 3.04 23.32
C ASN A 408 9.17 3.98 24.35
N ALA A 409 8.83 3.83 25.64
CA ALA A 409 9.48 4.57 26.71
C ALA A 409 10.98 4.23 26.82
N LEU A 410 11.34 2.95 26.67
CA LEU A 410 12.74 2.51 26.64
C LEU A 410 13.51 3.14 25.46
N LEU A 411 12.87 3.25 24.29
CA LEU A 411 13.44 3.90 23.11
C LEU A 411 13.45 5.43 23.17
N ARG A 412 12.74 6.03 24.14
CA ARG A 412 12.53 7.48 24.28
C ARG A 412 11.92 8.10 23.02
N VAL A 413 10.95 7.41 22.42
CA VAL A 413 10.22 7.90 21.24
C VAL A 413 8.87 8.50 21.62
N ASP A 414 8.40 9.46 20.83
CA ASP A 414 7.03 9.97 20.94
C ASP A 414 6.07 9.04 20.20
N ASP A 415 5.20 8.36 20.95
CA ASP A 415 4.18 7.43 20.45
C ASP A 415 3.33 7.98 19.30
N ALA A 416 3.14 9.30 19.23
CA ALA A 416 2.35 9.94 18.17
C ALA A 416 3.13 10.14 16.85
N GLU A 417 4.46 10.11 16.89
CA GLU A 417 5.33 10.26 15.72
C GLU A 417 5.96 8.93 15.27
N GLU A 418 6.32 8.08 16.24
CA GLU A 418 7.07 6.84 16.04
C GLU A 418 6.70 5.79 17.10
N GLY A 419 6.56 4.52 16.71
CA GLY A 419 6.28 3.44 17.67
C GLY A 419 6.76 2.07 17.21
N ALA A 420 7.03 1.20 18.18
CA ALA A 420 7.55 -0.14 17.98
C ALA A 420 6.54 -1.07 17.29
N LEU A 421 7.03 -1.88 16.37
CA LEU A 421 6.24 -2.82 15.58
C LEU A 421 6.67 -4.27 15.78
N LEU A 422 7.97 -4.51 15.93
CA LEU A 422 8.54 -5.85 16.03
C LEU A 422 9.88 -5.83 16.76
N LEU A 423 10.11 -6.79 17.64
CA LEU A 423 11.41 -7.05 18.25
C LEU A 423 12.00 -8.31 17.60
N LEU A 424 13.31 -8.33 17.38
CA LEU A 424 14.01 -9.43 16.77
C LEU A 424 15.32 -9.71 17.52
N PRO A 425 15.30 -10.58 18.54
CA PRO A 425 16.52 -11.09 19.14
C PRO A 425 17.29 -11.96 18.14
N LEU A 426 18.61 -11.82 18.14
CA LEU A 426 19.54 -12.60 17.33
C LEU A 426 20.62 -13.22 18.22
N GLY A 427 20.90 -14.51 18.03
CA GLY A 427 21.92 -15.25 18.76
C GLY A 427 22.17 -16.64 18.18
N LYS A 428 23.15 -17.38 18.70
CA LYS A 428 23.41 -18.78 18.26
C LYS A 428 22.41 -19.73 18.89
N GLY A 429 21.53 -20.32 18.09
CA GLY A 429 20.41 -21.13 18.55
C GLY A 429 20.79 -22.48 19.19
N THR A 430 19.87 -23.01 20.00
CA THR A 430 19.94 -24.36 20.59
C THR A 430 18.77 -25.24 20.13
N LYS A 431 18.96 -26.58 20.14
CA LYS A 431 17.98 -27.56 19.61
C LYS A 431 16.75 -27.79 20.50
N ALA A 432 16.72 -27.27 21.73
CA ALA A 432 15.61 -27.46 22.67
C ALA A 432 15.18 -26.10 23.20
N GLY A 433 13.98 -25.65 22.82
CA GLY A 433 13.34 -24.54 23.51
C GLY A 433 12.85 -25.00 24.87
N PRO A 434 13.05 -24.24 25.96
CA PRO A 434 12.39 -24.55 27.22
C PRO A 434 10.87 -24.51 27.01
N ALA A 435 10.13 -25.17 27.90
CA ALA A 435 8.71 -24.89 28.01
C ALA A 435 8.53 -23.38 28.30
N THR A 436 7.70 -22.71 27.50
CA THR A 436 7.68 -21.25 27.51
C THR A 436 6.91 -20.76 28.74
N LEU A 437 7.62 -20.11 29.66
CA LEU A 437 7.01 -19.24 30.64
C LEU A 437 6.63 -17.94 29.95
N GLU A 438 5.34 -17.63 29.90
CA GLU A 438 4.82 -16.42 29.27
C GLU A 438 4.06 -15.56 30.27
N ARG A 439 4.08 -14.24 30.06
CA ARG A 439 3.26 -13.29 30.82
C ARG A 439 1.86 -13.24 30.23
N ALA A 440 0.88 -12.98 31.08
CA ALA A 440 -0.46 -12.68 30.61
C ALA A 440 -0.46 -11.35 29.84
N VAL A 441 -1.21 -11.33 28.75
CA VAL A 441 -1.29 -10.21 27.82
C VAL A 441 -2.73 -9.76 27.74
N LYS A 442 -2.97 -8.45 27.83
CA LYS A 442 -4.29 -7.85 27.58
C LYS A 442 -4.17 -6.71 26.57
N ALA A 443 -5.25 -6.49 25.81
CA ALA A 443 -5.36 -5.31 24.96
C ALA A 443 -5.37 -4.05 25.83
N ALA A 444 -4.62 -3.04 25.42
CA ALA A 444 -4.48 -1.76 26.13
C ALA A 444 -4.53 -0.59 25.14
N PRO A 445 -5.66 -0.41 24.44
CA PRO A 445 -5.77 0.57 23.37
C PRO A 445 -5.43 1.98 23.84
N GLN A 446 -4.78 2.74 22.97
CA GLN A 446 -4.34 4.11 23.22
C GLN A 446 -4.84 5.05 22.14
N THR A 447 -5.25 6.26 22.54
CA THR A 447 -5.55 7.34 21.60
C THR A 447 -4.27 8.09 21.29
N LEU A 448 -3.92 8.15 20.01
CA LEU A 448 -2.75 8.85 19.50
C LEU A 448 -3.21 9.99 18.59
N SER A 449 -2.52 11.13 18.64
CA SER A 449 -2.79 12.29 17.80
C SER A 449 -1.49 12.99 17.46
N GLY A 450 -1.26 13.25 16.18
CA GLY A 450 0.01 13.76 15.67
C GLY A 450 -0.07 14.16 14.19
N LYS A 451 1.07 14.29 13.53
CA LYS A 451 1.16 14.72 12.12
C LYS A 451 0.69 13.65 11.12
N ALA A 452 0.67 12.39 11.54
CA ALA A 452 0.26 11.29 10.70
C ALA A 452 -1.27 11.23 10.53
N ASP A 453 -1.73 10.46 9.55
CA ASP A 453 -3.15 10.27 9.29
C ASP A 453 -3.85 9.64 10.51
N GLU A 454 -5.02 10.19 10.87
CA GLU A 454 -5.77 9.79 12.07
C GLU A 454 -6.12 8.31 12.07
N LEU A 455 -6.46 7.72 10.91
CA LEU A 455 -6.81 6.29 10.84
C LEU A 455 -5.58 5.40 11.07
N VAL A 456 -4.39 5.87 10.68
CA VAL A 456 -3.12 5.16 10.92
C VAL A 456 -2.80 5.17 12.42
N LEU A 457 -2.88 6.35 13.06
CA LEU A 457 -2.66 6.50 14.49
C LEU A 457 -3.69 5.73 15.31
N PHE A 458 -4.96 5.74 14.90
CA PHE A 458 -6.02 4.94 15.49
C PHE A 458 -5.69 3.44 15.39
N ALA A 459 -5.42 2.91 14.20
CA ALA A 459 -5.14 1.49 14.02
C ALA A 459 -3.89 1.04 14.80
N HIS A 460 -2.85 1.87 14.86
CA HIS A 460 -1.67 1.60 15.67
C HIS A 460 -2.01 1.60 17.17
N GLY A 461 -2.69 2.63 17.67
CA GLY A 461 -3.07 2.76 19.07
C GLY A 461 -4.04 1.67 19.56
N GLN A 462 -4.96 1.19 18.72
CA GLN A 462 -5.86 0.08 19.06
C GLN A 462 -5.16 -1.27 19.18
N THR A 463 -3.94 -1.40 18.66
CA THR A 463 -3.16 -2.65 18.70
C THR A 463 -2.16 -2.72 19.86
N TYR A 464 -2.21 -1.75 20.79
CA TYR A 464 -1.38 -1.71 21.97
C TYR A 464 -1.70 -2.85 22.92
N LEU A 465 -0.66 -3.42 23.53
CA LEU A 465 -0.76 -4.42 24.58
C LEU A 465 -0.18 -3.89 25.89
N GLU A 466 -0.69 -4.44 26.98
CA GLU A 466 -0.13 -4.27 28.32
C GLU A 466 0.13 -5.65 28.91
N LEU A 467 1.31 -5.81 29.50
CA LEU A 467 1.72 -7.05 30.16
C LEU A 467 1.43 -6.99 31.66
N GLY A 468 0.85 -8.06 32.19
CA GLY A 468 0.52 -8.17 33.61
C GLY A 468 0.63 -9.60 34.14
N GLY A 469 0.50 -9.73 35.47
CA GLY A 469 0.51 -11.02 36.16
C GLY A 469 1.90 -11.69 36.26
N PRO A 470 1.99 -12.79 37.02
CA PRO A 470 3.19 -13.62 37.09
C PRO A 470 3.43 -14.36 35.77
N LEU A 471 4.66 -14.85 35.57
CA LEU A 471 4.96 -15.80 34.49
C LEU A 471 4.16 -17.08 34.69
N GLN A 472 3.55 -17.57 33.61
CA GLN A 472 2.75 -18.79 33.60
C GLN A 472 3.34 -19.78 32.61
N TYR A 473 3.31 -21.06 32.98
CA TYR A 473 3.68 -22.13 32.07
C TYR A 473 2.65 -22.23 30.96
N VAL A 474 3.09 -22.03 29.72
CA VAL A 474 2.29 -22.30 28.53
C VAL A 474 2.74 -23.62 27.95
N ALA A 475 1.89 -24.64 28.05
CA ALA A 475 2.14 -25.90 27.39
C ALA A 475 2.27 -25.66 25.87
N PRO A 476 3.23 -26.29 25.18
CA PRO A 476 3.29 -26.23 23.73
C PRO A 476 1.91 -26.61 23.18
N THR A 477 1.27 -25.68 22.46
CA THR A 477 -0.11 -25.90 22.02
C THR A 477 -0.16 -27.14 21.14
N ALA A 478 -0.88 -28.17 21.58
CA ALA A 478 -1.05 -29.41 20.84
C ALA A 478 -1.68 -29.08 19.47
N THR A 479 -0.89 -29.25 18.41
CA THR A 479 -1.31 -29.12 17.00
C THR A 479 -2.11 -27.85 16.68
N VAL A 480 -1.44 -26.72 16.57
CA VAL A 480 -2.02 -25.61 15.81
C VAL A 480 -2.14 -26.07 14.36
N ARG A 481 -3.38 -26.31 13.88
CA ARG A 481 -3.64 -26.64 12.47
C ARG A 481 -3.14 -25.48 11.62
N ILE A 482 -2.17 -25.78 10.77
CA ILE A 482 -1.73 -24.85 9.73
C ILE A 482 -2.81 -24.83 8.69
N TYR A 483 -3.37 -23.67 8.45
CA TYR A 483 -4.25 -23.48 7.32
C TYR A 483 -3.36 -23.42 6.07
N GLY A 484 -3.31 -24.50 5.31
CA GLY A 484 -2.93 -24.45 3.91
C GLY A 484 -4.23 -24.49 3.12
N LYS A 485 -4.65 -23.35 2.57
CA LYS A 485 -5.83 -23.36 1.71
C LYS A 485 -5.53 -24.24 0.50
N SER A 486 -6.46 -25.13 0.20
CA SER A 486 -6.41 -25.97 -0.98
C SER A 486 -7.83 -26.22 -1.45
N TYR A 487 -7.97 -26.46 -2.75
CA TYR A 487 -9.24 -26.76 -3.38
C TYR A 487 -9.12 -28.14 -4.03
N PRO A 488 -9.20 -29.24 -3.26
CA PRO A 488 -8.92 -30.58 -3.76
C PRO A 488 -9.91 -31.08 -4.82
N ALA A 489 -11.09 -30.44 -4.91
CA ALA A 489 -12.07 -30.71 -5.96
C ALA A 489 -11.73 -30.04 -7.31
N LEU A 490 -10.72 -29.16 -7.35
CA LEU A 490 -10.26 -28.51 -8.56
C LEU A 490 -9.05 -29.24 -9.15
N PRO A 491 -8.73 -29.05 -10.45
CA PRO A 491 -7.52 -29.62 -11.04
C PRO A 491 -6.27 -29.24 -10.24
N ILE A 492 -5.44 -30.25 -9.93
CA ILE A 492 -4.21 -30.10 -9.16
C ILE A 492 -3.01 -30.20 -10.10
N VAL A 493 -2.05 -29.30 -9.93
CA VAL A 493 -0.74 -29.37 -10.58
C VAL A 493 0.33 -29.52 -9.50
N ASP A 494 0.98 -30.67 -9.47
CA ASP A 494 2.11 -30.91 -8.57
C ASP A 494 3.35 -30.14 -9.04
N LEU A 495 4.06 -29.53 -8.09
CA LEU A 495 5.29 -28.82 -8.37
C LEU A 495 6.47 -29.78 -8.22
N PRO A 496 7.51 -29.64 -9.07
CA PRO A 496 8.67 -30.52 -8.99
C PRO A 496 9.49 -30.22 -7.73
N ASP A 497 10.00 -31.28 -7.08
CA ASP A 497 10.94 -31.21 -5.95
C ASP A 497 12.40 -30.90 -6.38
N THR A 498 12.58 -30.33 -7.56
CA THR A 498 13.88 -29.90 -8.08
C THR A 498 14.02 -28.39 -7.91
N TYR A 499 14.83 -27.98 -6.93
CA TYR A 499 15.07 -26.57 -6.65
C TYR A 499 16.39 -26.10 -7.25
N GLN A 500 16.39 -24.90 -7.83
CA GLN A 500 17.56 -24.32 -8.47
C GLN A 500 18.45 -23.59 -7.45
N ALA A 501 19.76 -23.81 -7.56
CA ALA A 501 20.74 -22.99 -6.88
C ALA A 501 20.83 -21.62 -7.56
N GLY A 502 20.95 -20.56 -6.76
CA GLY A 502 21.13 -19.19 -7.21
C GLY A 502 22.39 -18.55 -6.65
N SER A 503 22.52 -17.23 -6.79
CA SER A 503 23.62 -16.47 -6.15
C SER A 503 23.61 -16.58 -4.63
N SER A 504 24.74 -16.25 -3.99
CA SER A 504 24.84 -16.21 -2.53
C SER A 504 23.84 -15.23 -1.91
N LEU A 505 23.51 -15.47 -0.64
CA LEU A 505 22.51 -14.67 0.08
C LEU A 505 22.94 -13.19 0.22
N PRO A 506 24.17 -12.87 0.67
CA PRO A 506 24.62 -11.47 0.71
C PRO A 506 24.58 -10.80 -0.65
N SER A 507 25.05 -11.48 -1.70
CA SER A 507 25.00 -10.95 -3.07
C SER A 507 23.56 -10.68 -3.51
N SER A 508 22.64 -11.58 -3.19
CA SER A 508 21.22 -11.42 -3.51
C SER A 508 20.62 -10.22 -2.80
N ILE A 509 20.86 -10.05 -1.49
CA ILE A 509 20.37 -8.90 -0.71
C ILE A 509 20.94 -7.58 -1.24
N MET A 510 22.26 -7.52 -1.47
CA MET A 510 22.93 -6.28 -1.89
C MET A 510 22.53 -5.84 -3.30
N ASN A 511 22.35 -6.80 -4.22
CA ASN A 511 22.03 -6.54 -5.62
C ASN A 511 20.52 -6.49 -5.91
N ARG A 512 19.65 -6.86 -4.95
CA ARG A 512 18.20 -6.84 -5.13
C ARG A 512 17.71 -5.44 -5.49
N ARG A 513 16.90 -5.35 -6.54
CA ARG A 513 16.19 -4.13 -6.95
C ARG A 513 14.76 -4.46 -7.36
N SER A 514 13.86 -3.48 -7.23
CA SER A 514 12.50 -3.60 -7.77
C SER A 514 12.53 -3.45 -9.29
N VAL A 515 12.31 -4.56 -9.99
CA VAL A 515 12.34 -4.64 -11.45
C VAL A 515 10.97 -4.27 -11.99
N ARG A 516 10.93 -3.34 -12.95
CA ARG A 516 9.67 -2.83 -13.52
C ARG A 516 9.45 -3.16 -14.99
N ASN A 517 10.42 -3.83 -15.62
CA ASN A 517 10.40 -4.21 -17.02
C ASN A 517 10.74 -5.69 -17.17
N TRP A 518 9.92 -6.41 -17.93
CA TRP A 518 10.08 -7.84 -18.17
C TRP A 518 10.58 -8.09 -19.59
N ASP A 519 11.40 -9.14 -19.73
CA ASP A 519 11.60 -9.80 -21.01
C ASP A 519 10.32 -10.59 -21.39
N ASP A 520 10.15 -10.92 -22.67
CA ASP A 520 9.00 -11.72 -23.11
C ASP A 520 9.18 -13.23 -22.87
N GLN A 521 10.38 -13.66 -22.45
CA GLN A 521 10.68 -15.03 -22.03
C GLN A 521 9.78 -15.52 -20.87
N ALA A 522 9.41 -16.80 -20.94
CA ALA A 522 8.63 -17.47 -19.90
C ALA A 522 9.52 -17.91 -18.73
N MET A 523 8.97 -17.86 -17.52
CA MET A 523 9.57 -18.47 -16.33
C MET A 523 9.50 -20.00 -16.46
N THR A 524 10.49 -20.73 -15.94
CA THR A 524 10.45 -22.21 -15.93
C THR A 524 9.65 -22.73 -14.73
N MET A 525 9.10 -23.95 -14.84
CA MET A 525 8.41 -24.60 -13.71
C MET A 525 9.33 -24.78 -12.48
N ALA A 526 10.62 -25.10 -12.68
CA ALA A 526 11.58 -25.25 -11.59
C ALA A 526 11.85 -23.93 -10.85
N GLN A 527 11.88 -22.81 -11.58
CA GLN A 527 11.97 -21.49 -10.97
C GLN A 527 10.72 -21.18 -10.14
N LEU A 528 9.51 -21.39 -10.69
CA LEU A 528 8.26 -21.18 -9.95
C LEU A 528 8.20 -22.04 -8.68
N SER A 529 8.52 -23.33 -8.80
CA SER A 529 8.59 -24.26 -7.66
C SER A 529 9.54 -23.73 -6.57
N SER A 530 10.75 -23.31 -6.96
CA SER A 530 11.74 -22.74 -6.03
C SER A 530 11.21 -21.48 -5.32
N LEU A 531 10.58 -20.56 -6.06
CA LEU A 531 9.99 -19.34 -5.47
C LEU A 531 8.95 -19.70 -4.40
N LEU A 532 8.03 -20.62 -4.69
CA LEU A 532 6.96 -21.02 -3.78
C LEU A 532 7.50 -21.75 -2.55
N TYR A 533 8.43 -22.69 -2.76
CA TYR A 533 9.03 -23.48 -1.69
C TYR A 533 9.76 -22.61 -0.67
N TYR A 534 10.65 -21.71 -1.13
CA TYR A 534 11.45 -20.89 -0.22
C TYR A 534 10.71 -19.68 0.34
N SER A 535 9.69 -19.17 -0.33
CA SER A 535 9.02 -17.95 0.12
C SER A 535 7.85 -18.20 1.04
N PHE A 536 7.12 -19.30 0.84
CA PHE A 536 5.89 -19.59 1.58
C PHE A 536 5.94 -20.92 2.34
N GLY A 537 7.04 -21.67 2.19
CA GLY A 537 7.36 -22.87 2.95
C GLY A 537 6.61 -24.12 2.52
N VAL A 538 7.18 -25.27 2.90
CA VAL A 538 6.56 -26.60 2.94
C VAL A 538 6.93 -27.25 4.27
N LYS A 539 6.10 -28.16 4.76
CA LYS A 539 6.48 -29.02 5.88
C LYS A 539 7.20 -30.26 5.35
N ASN A 540 8.33 -30.63 5.94
CA ASN A 540 8.91 -31.95 5.65
C ASN A 540 8.02 -33.08 6.20
N GLU A 541 8.35 -34.33 5.86
CA GLU A 541 7.61 -35.52 6.28
C GLU A 541 7.57 -35.69 7.82
N ASN A 542 8.54 -35.13 8.52
CA ASN A 542 8.59 -35.08 9.99
C ASN A 542 7.72 -33.97 10.59
N GLY A 543 7.02 -33.20 9.76
CA GLY A 543 6.17 -32.09 10.16
C GLY A 543 6.93 -30.83 10.59
N GLU A 544 8.25 -30.77 10.37
CA GLU A 544 9.05 -29.58 10.61
C GLU A 544 8.86 -28.57 9.47
N TYR A 545 8.80 -27.29 9.80
CA TYR A 545 8.73 -26.24 8.78
C TYR A 545 10.09 -26.04 8.13
N LEU A 546 10.10 -26.00 6.80
CA LEU A 546 11.29 -25.67 6.02
C LEU A 546 11.37 -24.17 5.68
N ALA A 547 10.40 -23.35 6.13
CA ALA A 547 10.42 -21.89 6.03
C ALA A 547 9.64 -21.22 7.19
N ASP A 548 9.47 -19.88 7.13
CA ASP A 548 8.97 -19.02 8.20
C ASP A 548 7.65 -19.50 8.84
N PRO A 549 7.62 -19.83 10.15
CA PRO A 549 6.41 -20.29 10.80
C PRO A 549 5.38 -19.18 10.95
N GLY A 550 5.68 -17.90 10.69
CA GLY A 550 4.82 -16.76 11.01
C GLY A 550 5.21 -16.11 12.34
N ILE A 551 4.59 -14.96 12.64
CA ILE A 551 4.86 -14.19 13.87
C ILE A 551 3.93 -14.69 14.98
N GLU A 552 4.49 -15.02 16.15
CA GLU A 552 3.73 -15.53 17.32
C GLU A 552 2.90 -16.80 17.03
N GLY A 553 3.36 -17.63 16.09
CA GLY A 553 2.74 -18.90 15.71
C GLY A 553 2.59 -19.07 14.19
N PRO A 554 1.82 -20.09 13.74
CA PRO A 554 1.61 -20.38 12.32
C PRO A 554 1.11 -19.19 11.50
N SER A 555 1.72 -19.02 10.34
CA SER A 555 1.43 -18.01 9.32
C SER A 555 -0.05 -17.85 9.03
N LEU A 556 -0.52 -16.60 9.03
CA LEU A 556 -1.93 -16.20 8.83
C LEU A 556 -2.33 -16.04 7.36
N LEU A 557 -1.35 -16.19 6.46
CA LEU A 557 -1.49 -15.85 5.06
C LEU A 557 -1.87 -17.05 4.20
N ASN A 558 -2.54 -16.75 3.09
CA ASN A 558 -2.70 -17.64 1.94
C ASN A 558 -2.03 -17.02 0.71
N LEU A 559 -1.66 -17.87 -0.26
CA LEU A 559 -0.97 -17.45 -1.48
C LEU A 559 -1.73 -17.91 -2.72
N TYR A 560 -2.03 -16.95 -3.59
CA TYR A 560 -2.60 -17.18 -4.91
C TYR A 560 -1.66 -16.66 -5.98
N LEU A 561 -1.81 -17.17 -7.19
CA LEU A 561 -0.98 -16.83 -8.33
C LEU A 561 -1.87 -16.52 -9.53
N VAL A 562 -1.63 -15.40 -10.18
CA VAL A 562 -2.06 -15.16 -11.56
C VAL A 562 -0.88 -15.52 -12.45
N VAL A 563 -0.99 -16.66 -13.12
CA VAL A 563 0.06 -17.21 -14.00
C VAL A 563 -0.23 -16.77 -15.43
N ASN A 564 0.68 -16.02 -16.02
CA ASN A 564 0.59 -15.57 -17.40
C ASN A 564 1.57 -16.34 -18.31
N LYS A 565 2.82 -16.54 -17.87
CA LYS A 565 3.91 -17.10 -18.70
C LYS A 565 4.85 -18.01 -17.91
N VAL A 566 4.43 -19.27 -17.70
CA VAL A 566 5.27 -20.31 -17.09
C VAL A 566 5.33 -21.52 -18.01
N LYS A 567 6.54 -21.98 -18.35
CA LYS A 567 6.74 -23.13 -19.24
C LYS A 567 6.17 -24.40 -18.60
N GLY A 568 5.22 -25.03 -19.29
CA GLY A 568 4.59 -26.27 -18.82
C GLY A 568 3.47 -26.06 -17.80
N LEU A 569 3.07 -24.82 -17.54
CA LEU A 569 1.91 -24.49 -16.71
C LEU A 569 0.95 -23.63 -17.52
N GLU A 570 -0.32 -24.00 -17.54
CA GLU A 570 -1.34 -23.25 -18.28
C GLU A 570 -1.58 -21.88 -17.63
N ALA A 571 -1.83 -20.85 -18.45
CA ALA A 571 -2.23 -19.55 -17.94
C ALA A 571 -3.55 -19.65 -17.15
N GLY A 572 -3.62 -18.97 -16.01
CA GLY A 572 -4.76 -19.08 -15.12
C GLY A 572 -4.53 -18.50 -13.75
N VAL A 573 -5.49 -18.74 -12.86
CA VAL A 573 -5.43 -18.36 -11.45
C VAL A 573 -5.35 -19.61 -10.60
N TYR A 574 -4.39 -19.64 -9.67
CA TYR A 574 -4.07 -20.81 -8.85
C TYR A 574 -4.03 -20.45 -7.36
N CYS A 575 -4.37 -21.40 -6.49
CA CYS A 575 -4.09 -21.35 -5.05
C CYS A 575 -2.92 -22.29 -4.74
N TYR A 576 -1.95 -21.82 -3.97
CA TYR A 576 -0.82 -22.63 -3.55
C TYR A 576 -1.10 -23.36 -2.23
N ASN A 577 -1.02 -24.69 -2.28
CA ASN A 577 -1.09 -25.54 -1.12
C ASN A 577 0.32 -25.83 -0.58
N ARG A 578 0.73 -25.06 0.43
CA ARG A 578 2.03 -25.24 1.11
C ARG A 578 2.23 -26.58 1.80
N GLN A 579 1.16 -27.32 2.14
CA GLN A 579 1.32 -28.61 2.83
C GLN A 579 1.72 -29.73 1.87
N ARG A 580 1.27 -29.64 0.62
CA ARG A 580 1.50 -30.68 -0.39
C ARG A 580 2.40 -30.22 -1.53
N HIS A 581 2.87 -28.97 -1.49
CA HIS A 581 3.67 -28.35 -2.53
C HIS A 581 3.03 -28.48 -3.92
N ASN A 582 1.76 -28.07 -4.04
CA ASN A 582 1.03 -28.13 -5.31
C ASN A 582 0.07 -26.94 -5.49
N LEU A 583 -0.47 -26.83 -6.71
CA LEU A 583 -1.35 -25.74 -7.11
C LEU A 583 -2.75 -26.27 -7.41
N SER A 584 -3.78 -25.67 -6.83
CA SER A 584 -5.17 -25.87 -7.25
C SER A 584 -5.54 -24.82 -8.31
N GLN A 585 -5.92 -25.24 -9.51
CA GLN A 585 -6.33 -24.34 -10.61
C GLN A 585 -7.76 -23.80 -10.35
N ILE A 586 -7.87 -22.55 -9.92
CA ILE A 586 -9.14 -21.86 -9.66
C ILE A 586 -9.83 -21.49 -10.97
N GLN A 587 -9.06 -20.94 -11.90
CA GLN A 587 -9.54 -20.52 -13.21
C GLN A 587 -8.50 -20.82 -14.28
N ARG A 588 -8.99 -21.21 -15.45
CA ARG A 588 -8.21 -21.40 -16.67
C ARG A 588 -8.43 -20.21 -17.60
N GLY A 589 -7.36 -19.66 -18.18
CA GLY A 589 -7.44 -18.58 -19.16
C GLY A 589 -6.36 -17.52 -19.01
N ASP A 590 -6.30 -16.61 -19.97
CA ASP A 590 -5.41 -15.45 -19.92
C ASP A 590 -6.06 -14.33 -19.08
N PHE A 591 -5.42 -13.97 -17.98
CA PHE A 591 -5.85 -12.92 -17.05
C PHE A 591 -4.91 -11.71 -17.04
N HIS A 592 -4.00 -11.57 -18.02
CA HIS A 592 -3.02 -10.48 -18.05
C HIS A 592 -3.73 -9.11 -18.02
N ARG A 593 -4.82 -8.96 -18.79
CA ARG A 593 -5.58 -7.71 -18.88
C ARG A 593 -6.37 -7.47 -17.60
N THR A 594 -6.97 -8.52 -17.03
CA THR A 594 -7.73 -8.43 -15.79
C THR A 594 -6.85 -8.02 -14.62
N VAL A 595 -5.68 -8.64 -14.45
CA VAL A 595 -4.75 -8.27 -13.38
C VAL A 595 -4.13 -6.90 -13.60
N PHE A 596 -3.90 -6.49 -14.85
CA PHE A 596 -3.53 -5.12 -15.21
C PHE A 596 -4.59 -4.11 -14.75
N ASP A 597 -5.85 -4.33 -15.16
CA ASP A 597 -6.95 -3.43 -14.83
C ASP A 597 -7.19 -3.36 -13.31
N ALA A 598 -7.11 -4.50 -12.61
CA ALA A 598 -7.27 -4.59 -11.16
C ALA A 598 -6.10 -3.96 -10.39
N SER A 599 -4.91 -3.84 -10.98
CA SER A 599 -3.71 -3.29 -10.33
C SER A 599 -3.49 -1.80 -10.65
N LEU A 600 -4.56 -1.02 -10.80
CA LEU A 600 -4.49 0.40 -11.19
C LEU A 600 -3.74 0.59 -12.53
N PHE A 601 -4.00 -0.27 -13.50
CA PHE A 601 -3.44 -0.17 -14.86
C PHE A 601 -1.90 -0.18 -14.88
N GLN A 602 -1.30 -0.95 -13.96
CA GLN A 602 0.16 -1.08 -13.89
C GLN A 602 0.62 -2.16 -14.87
N GLU A 603 1.23 -1.73 -15.99
CA GLU A 603 1.79 -2.63 -17.03
C GLU A 603 2.77 -3.67 -16.45
N VAL A 604 3.53 -3.28 -15.44
CA VAL A 604 4.46 -4.19 -14.74
C VAL A 604 3.74 -5.40 -14.13
N VAL A 605 2.46 -5.29 -13.76
CA VAL A 605 1.70 -6.42 -13.23
C VAL A 605 1.14 -7.25 -14.39
N GLY A 606 0.48 -6.59 -15.34
CA GLY A 606 -0.12 -7.24 -16.51
C GLY A 606 0.89 -8.04 -17.34
N ARG A 607 2.12 -7.54 -17.49
CA ARG A 607 3.17 -8.19 -18.29
C ARG A 607 4.03 -9.18 -17.50
N SER A 608 3.81 -9.34 -16.21
CA SER A 608 4.59 -10.27 -15.38
C SER A 608 4.37 -11.72 -15.81
N ALA A 609 5.37 -12.58 -15.61
CA ALA A 609 5.21 -14.01 -15.83
C ALA A 609 4.24 -14.62 -14.80
N VAL A 610 4.38 -14.19 -13.55
CA VAL A 610 3.52 -14.56 -12.43
C VAL A 610 3.31 -13.34 -11.53
N CYS A 611 2.05 -13.04 -11.20
CA CYS A 611 1.68 -12.12 -10.14
C CYS A 611 1.21 -12.92 -8.91
N PHE A 612 1.98 -12.88 -7.84
CA PHE A 612 1.61 -13.44 -6.54
C PHE A 612 0.62 -12.51 -5.83
N VAL A 613 -0.39 -13.09 -5.19
CA VAL A 613 -1.42 -12.40 -4.41
C VAL A 613 -1.44 -13.02 -3.02
N LEU A 614 -0.94 -12.27 -2.04
CA LEU A 614 -1.00 -12.64 -0.63
C LEU A 614 -2.30 -12.12 -0.02
N THR A 615 -2.99 -13.00 0.69
CA THR A 615 -4.23 -12.68 1.41
C THR A 615 -4.12 -13.12 2.86
N THR A 616 -4.94 -12.52 3.72
CA THR A 616 -5.09 -12.94 5.10
C THR A 616 -6.51 -13.42 5.34
N SER A 617 -6.68 -14.55 6.03
CA SER A 617 -8.00 -15.04 6.45
C SER A 617 -8.63 -14.14 7.50
N ASN A 618 -9.79 -13.56 7.20
CA ASN A 618 -10.56 -12.73 8.13
C ASN A 618 -11.04 -13.51 9.35
N ALA A 619 -11.25 -14.83 9.23
CA ALA A 619 -11.63 -15.69 10.34
C ALA A 619 -10.47 -15.95 11.32
N LEU A 620 -9.23 -15.80 10.87
CA LEU A 620 -8.04 -15.97 11.72
C LEU A 620 -7.56 -14.65 12.33
N LEU A 621 -7.90 -13.54 11.67
CA LEU A 621 -7.77 -12.19 12.23
C LEU A 621 -8.67 -12.10 13.47
N ASP A 622 -8.15 -11.56 14.57
CA ASP A 622 -8.76 -11.53 15.91
C ASP A 622 -8.69 -12.82 16.74
N HIS A 623 -8.92 -14.01 16.15
CA HIS A 623 -9.07 -15.26 16.93
C HIS A 623 -7.83 -15.64 17.77
N ARG A 624 -6.61 -15.39 17.26
CA ARG A 624 -5.37 -15.78 17.97
C ARG A 624 -4.74 -14.62 18.75
N HIS A 625 -4.79 -13.41 18.22
CA HIS A 625 -3.98 -12.27 18.71
C HIS A 625 -4.77 -10.97 18.86
N GLY A 626 -6.10 -11.04 18.83
CA GLY A 626 -6.94 -9.85 18.88
C GLY A 626 -6.70 -8.90 17.71
N ASP A 627 -6.97 -7.62 17.94
CA ASP A 627 -6.74 -6.53 16.98
C ASP A 627 -5.27 -6.44 16.51
N ARG A 628 -4.29 -6.90 17.32
CA ARG A 628 -2.85 -6.89 16.98
C ARG A 628 -2.49 -7.79 15.80
N SER A 629 -3.35 -8.75 15.46
CA SER A 629 -3.22 -9.58 14.26
C SER A 629 -3.09 -8.76 12.96
N LEU A 630 -3.61 -7.52 12.91
CA LEU A 630 -3.38 -6.57 11.82
C LEU A 630 -1.87 -6.35 11.57
N ARG A 631 -1.09 -6.15 12.63
CA ARG A 631 0.37 -5.92 12.52
C ARG A 631 1.06 -7.17 11.98
N TYR A 632 0.73 -8.33 12.55
CA TYR A 632 1.39 -9.59 12.21
C TYR A 632 1.15 -9.97 10.75
N ALA A 633 -0.10 -9.89 10.28
CA ALA A 633 -0.43 -10.18 8.89
C ALA A 633 0.33 -9.28 7.89
N GLY A 634 0.42 -7.98 8.16
CA GLY A 634 1.14 -7.03 7.30
C GLY A 634 2.65 -7.25 7.32
N ILE A 635 3.25 -7.46 8.50
CA ILE A 635 4.69 -7.71 8.62
C ILE A 635 5.06 -9.05 8.00
N GLU A 636 4.30 -10.11 8.26
CA GLU A 636 4.51 -11.43 7.67
C GLU A 636 4.42 -11.38 6.14
N ALA A 637 3.47 -10.63 5.59
CA ALA A 637 3.35 -10.46 4.13
C ALA A 637 4.58 -9.75 3.53
N GLY A 638 5.17 -8.81 4.26
CA GLY A 638 6.44 -8.18 3.90
C GLY A 638 7.62 -9.16 3.96
N MET A 639 7.67 -10.02 4.98
CA MET A 639 8.71 -11.04 5.12
C MET A 639 8.67 -12.05 3.98
N ILE A 640 7.49 -12.56 3.65
CA ILE A 640 7.27 -13.45 2.50
C ILE A 640 7.61 -12.74 1.19
N GLY A 641 7.21 -11.48 1.08
CA GLY A 641 7.54 -10.64 -0.07
C GLY A 641 9.05 -10.49 -0.27
N GLU A 642 9.83 -10.30 0.80
CA GLU A 642 11.29 -10.22 0.71
C GLU A 642 11.90 -11.54 0.27
N ASN A 643 11.39 -12.67 0.76
CA ASN A 643 11.82 -13.95 0.23
C ASN A 643 11.59 -14.06 -1.28
N ILE A 644 10.42 -13.67 -1.80
CA ILE A 644 10.18 -13.67 -3.25
C ILE A 644 11.18 -12.75 -3.97
N TYR A 645 11.46 -11.57 -3.43
CA TYR A 645 12.48 -10.67 -3.98
C TYR A 645 13.88 -11.29 -4.04
N LEU A 646 14.32 -11.93 -2.95
CA LEU A 646 15.66 -12.50 -2.87
C LEU A 646 15.79 -13.76 -3.71
N GLN A 647 14.76 -14.61 -3.72
CA GLN A 647 14.74 -15.82 -4.55
C GLN A 647 14.70 -15.48 -6.03
N THR A 648 13.89 -14.50 -6.44
CA THR A 648 13.91 -14.03 -7.83
C THR A 648 15.28 -13.46 -8.20
N GLN A 649 15.87 -12.62 -7.34
CA GLN A 649 17.22 -12.10 -7.57
C GLN A 649 18.24 -13.23 -7.76
N ALA A 650 18.21 -14.26 -6.90
CA ALA A 650 19.13 -15.38 -6.92
C ALA A 650 18.99 -16.25 -8.18
N LEU A 651 17.77 -16.39 -8.69
CA LEU A 651 17.45 -17.15 -9.90
C LEU A 651 17.62 -16.34 -11.21
N GLY A 652 18.18 -15.11 -11.14
CA GLY A 652 18.31 -14.22 -12.29
C GLY A 652 16.98 -13.62 -12.80
N LEU A 653 15.90 -13.79 -12.03
CA LEU A 653 14.57 -13.22 -12.29
C LEU A 653 14.43 -11.85 -11.63
N GLY A 654 13.35 -11.15 -11.94
CA GLY A 654 12.98 -9.87 -11.33
C GLY A 654 11.70 -9.97 -10.52
N CYS A 655 11.57 -9.06 -9.56
CA CYS A 655 10.38 -8.90 -8.75
C CYS A 655 10.10 -7.41 -8.51
N THR A 656 8.83 -7.06 -8.38
CA THR A 656 8.41 -5.82 -7.74
C THR A 656 7.15 -6.05 -6.90
N GLY A 657 7.16 -5.47 -5.71
CA GLY A 657 6.01 -5.37 -4.83
C GLY A 657 5.05 -4.30 -5.31
N ILE A 658 3.76 -4.58 -5.17
CA ILE A 658 2.66 -3.74 -5.61
C ILE A 658 1.72 -3.52 -4.43
N GLY A 659 1.75 -2.32 -3.87
CA GLY A 659 0.89 -1.94 -2.75
C GLY A 659 -0.45 -1.33 -3.16
N ALA A 660 -0.56 -0.89 -4.42
CA ALA A 660 -1.75 -0.22 -4.95
C ALA A 660 -2.45 -1.11 -5.98
N TYR A 661 -3.67 -1.51 -5.66
CA TYR A 661 -4.57 -2.34 -6.48
C TYR A 661 -6.01 -2.05 -6.02
N PHE A 662 -6.99 -2.33 -6.87
CA PHE A 662 -8.41 -2.32 -6.52
C PHE A 662 -8.73 -3.60 -5.76
N ASP A 663 -8.76 -3.52 -4.43
CA ASP A 663 -8.83 -4.68 -3.53
C ASP A 663 -9.97 -5.65 -3.92
N ASP A 664 -11.18 -5.15 -4.17
CA ASP A 664 -12.34 -6.00 -4.51
C ASP A 664 -12.25 -6.61 -5.92
N GLU A 665 -11.58 -5.94 -6.87
CA GLU A 665 -11.37 -6.50 -8.22
C GLU A 665 -10.32 -7.63 -8.18
N VAL A 666 -9.30 -7.50 -7.33
CA VAL A 666 -8.34 -8.58 -7.08
C VAL A 666 -9.02 -9.77 -6.40
N SER A 667 -9.86 -9.54 -5.39
CA SER A 667 -10.69 -10.58 -4.76
C SER A 667 -11.57 -11.31 -5.78
N ALA A 668 -12.25 -10.58 -6.66
CA ALA A 668 -13.05 -11.16 -7.73
C ALA A 668 -12.21 -11.98 -8.73
N LEU A 669 -10.99 -11.51 -9.05
CA LEU A 669 -10.04 -12.22 -9.91
C LEU A 669 -9.59 -13.55 -9.29
N ILE A 670 -9.34 -13.62 -7.99
CA ILE A 670 -8.93 -14.88 -7.32
C ILE A 670 -10.10 -15.75 -6.87
N LYS A 671 -11.35 -15.32 -7.09
CA LYS A 671 -12.58 -15.99 -6.63
C LYS A 671 -12.62 -16.20 -5.12
N VAL A 672 -12.13 -15.22 -4.38
CA VAL A 672 -12.17 -15.22 -2.91
C VAL A 672 -13.00 -14.04 -2.45
N PRO A 673 -14.12 -14.27 -1.75
CA PRO A 673 -14.94 -13.19 -1.26
C PRO A 673 -14.19 -12.28 -0.26
N PRO A 674 -14.31 -10.94 -0.34
CA PRO A 674 -13.61 -10.03 0.57
C PRO A 674 -13.99 -10.20 2.06
N GLU A 675 -15.14 -10.79 2.34
CA GLU A 675 -15.59 -11.16 3.68
C GLU A 675 -14.81 -12.36 4.26
N GLU A 676 -14.28 -13.25 3.42
CA GLU A 676 -13.47 -14.39 3.86
C GLU A 676 -11.99 -14.03 3.99
N GLU A 677 -11.44 -13.32 3.01
CA GLU A 677 -10.02 -12.96 2.99
C GLU A 677 -9.77 -11.54 2.48
N ALA A 678 -8.81 -10.88 3.13
CA ALA A 678 -8.35 -9.54 2.79
C ALA A 678 -7.06 -9.60 1.95
N ILE A 679 -7.04 -8.91 0.81
CA ILE A 679 -5.82 -8.79 -0.03
C ILE A 679 -4.78 -7.94 0.70
N THR A 680 -3.61 -8.55 0.96
CA THR A 680 -2.56 -7.93 1.78
C THR A 680 -1.43 -7.36 0.93
N TYR A 681 -0.98 -8.10 -0.09
CA TYR A 681 0.15 -7.67 -0.93
C TYR A 681 0.18 -8.39 -2.28
N LEU A 682 0.59 -7.69 -3.34
CA LEU A 682 0.84 -8.26 -4.66
C LEU A 682 2.34 -8.21 -4.97
N LEU A 683 2.87 -9.24 -5.62
CA LEU A 683 4.24 -9.24 -6.15
C LEU A 683 4.27 -9.72 -7.59
N ALA A 684 4.68 -8.84 -8.50
CA ALA A 684 4.86 -9.15 -9.90
C ALA A 684 6.27 -9.68 -10.14
N THR A 685 6.39 -10.81 -10.85
CA THR A 685 7.67 -11.47 -11.12
C THR A 685 7.80 -11.90 -12.57
N GLY A 686 9.02 -11.94 -13.09
CA GLY A 686 9.29 -12.32 -14.47
C GLY A 686 10.77 -12.33 -14.81
N VAL A 687 11.10 -12.73 -16.04
CA VAL A 687 12.47 -12.65 -16.54
C VAL A 687 12.84 -11.18 -16.69
N LYS A 688 13.98 -10.77 -16.13
CA LYS A 688 14.45 -9.38 -16.22
C LYS A 688 14.75 -9.05 -17.67
N LYS A 689 14.25 -7.91 -18.16
CA LYS A 689 14.78 -7.33 -19.38
C LYS A 689 16.15 -6.73 -19.04
N ASN A 690 17.21 -7.18 -19.71
CA ASN A 690 18.52 -6.54 -19.53
C ASN A 690 18.41 -5.07 -19.97
N PRO A 691 18.95 -4.14 -19.15
CA PRO A 691 18.84 -2.70 -19.38
C PRO A 691 19.46 -2.26 -20.70
#